data_AF-A0A0C4E7N1-F1
#
_entry.id   AF-A0A0C4E7N1-F1
#
_cell.length_a   1.000
_cell.length_b   1.000
_cell.length_c   1.000
_cell.angle_alpha   90.00
_cell.angle_beta   90.00
_cell.angle_gamma   90.00
#
_symmetry.space_group_name_H-M   'P 1'
#
loop_
_entity.id
_entity.type
_entity.pdbx_description
1 polymer ?
#
loop_
_entity_poly.entity_id
_entity_poly.type
_entity_poly.pdbx_seq_one_letter_code
_entity_poly.pdbx_strand_id
1 'polypeptide(L)'
;MNIGFVAGVIPRERVAAFERILWRTLRGNLYMNQSEIPEPLVDPSNNEPVHKNVFVIFAHGKEILAKVRKISESMGAEVYSVDENSDLRRDQVFEVNARLNDVQNVLRNTQQTLDAELTQISQSLAAWMVLIGKEKAVYNTLNLFSYDRARRTLIAEGWCPRNDLPLIRTTLHDVTSRAGLSVPSIINEIKTNKTPPTYLKTNKFTEAFQTIVNAYGTATYQEVNPALPVIVTFPFLFAVMFGDLGHAVIMLCAALAMIYWEKPLKKVTFELFAMVYYGRYIALVMAVFSVFTGLVYNDIFSKSMTLWDSAWKWDVPEGWKEGQALTASLKGSYRYPFGLDPMWHGTENDLLFTNSYKMKMSIIMGWAHMTYSLCFAYINARHFKKPIDIWGNFIPGMIFFQAIFGYLVLCIIYKWTVDWAGSGRNPPGLLNMLIYMFLQPGKIEEGMELYPGQAGVQVFLLLFAFVQVPILLFLKPFYLRWEHNRARAKGYRGIGEHSHVSALDDEDEAGNGNGNTRHSLDSDAGVAMITQDLHGEDEHEEFEFGEVMIHQVIHTIEFCLNCVSHTASYLRLWALSLAHQQLSAVLWSMTLAPTLHMTGLMGAIAIFISFTMFFCLSVIILIIMEGVSAMLHSLRLAWVESFSKFAEFAGWPFTPFSFAQIIEESEELKEFLG
;
A
#
# COMPACT_ATOMS: atom_id res chain seq x y z
N MET A 1 28.66 41.82 68.97
CA MET A 1 27.58 41.00 68.38
C MET A 1 28.09 40.49 67.04
N ASN A 2 28.45 39.22 66.93
CA ASN A 2 28.94 38.68 65.64
C ASN A 2 27.74 38.17 64.84
N ILE A 3 27.36 38.92 63.82
CA ILE A 3 26.38 38.52 62.81
C ILE A 3 27.14 37.74 61.75
N GLY A 4 26.79 36.47 61.52
CA GLY A 4 27.35 35.70 60.41
C GLY A 4 26.33 35.55 59.28
N PHE A 5 26.81 35.16 58.11
CA PHE A 5 25.96 34.92 56.95
C PHE A 5 26.29 33.60 56.24
N VAL A 6 25.32 33.08 55.49
CA VAL A 6 25.47 31.94 54.60
C VAL A 6 25.10 32.40 53.18
N ALA A 7 26.04 32.25 52.24
CA ALA A 7 25.83 32.60 50.84
C ALA A 7 25.88 31.34 49.97
N GLY A 8 25.05 31.29 48.93
CA GLY A 8 24.97 30.13 48.06
C GLY A 8 24.19 30.37 46.78
N VAL A 9 24.13 29.33 45.96
CA VAL A 9 23.39 29.31 44.69
C VAL A 9 22.37 28.16 44.73
N ILE A 10 21.13 28.43 44.32
CA ILE A 10 20.03 27.45 44.34
C ILE A 10 19.23 27.53 43.03
N PRO A 11 18.69 26.41 42.51
CA PRO A 11 17.77 26.44 41.37
C PRO A 11 16.55 27.33 41.64
N ARG A 12 16.18 28.17 40.65
CA ARG A 12 15.13 29.17 40.78
C ARG A 12 13.78 28.59 41.21
N GLU A 13 13.45 27.39 40.73
CA GLU A 13 12.21 26.69 41.06
C GLU A 13 12.08 26.36 42.55
N ARG A 14 13.21 26.11 43.23
CA ARG A 14 13.24 25.70 44.64
C ARG A 14 13.32 26.87 45.61
N VAL A 15 13.54 28.09 45.12
CA VAL A 15 13.69 29.31 45.94
C VAL A 15 12.47 29.56 46.82
N ALA A 16 11.26 29.48 46.26
CA ALA A 16 10.03 29.74 47.02
C ALA A 16 9.77 28.71 48.12
N ALA A 17 10.16 27.45 47.91
CA ALA A 17 10.07 26.40 48.93
C ALA A 17 11.16 26.59 50.00
N PHE A 18 12.37 26.93 49.57
CA PHE A 18 13.52 27.20 50.42
C PHE A 18 13.25 28.34 51.41
N GLU A 19 12.70 29.46 50.94
CA GLU A 19 12.31 30.60 51.77
C GLU A 19 11.27 30.21 52.83
N ARG A 20 10.23 29.46 52.45
CA ARG A 20 9.19 29.00 53.39
C ARG A 20 9.73 28.08 54.48
N ILE A 21 10.64 27.16 54.13
CA ILE A 21 11.24 26.22 55.09
C ILE A 21 12.11 26.99 56.08
N LEU A 22 12.92 27.94 55.61
CA LEU A 22 13.75 28.77 56.46
C LEU A 22 12.93 29.70 57.35
N TRP A 23 11.87 30.31 56.82
CA TRP A 23 10.95 31.17 57.58
C TRP A 23 10.30 30.41 58.74
N ARG A 24 9.84 29.17 58.50
CA ARG A 24 9.26 28.30 59.54
C ARG A 24 10.30 27.86 60.56
N THR A 25 11.51 27.56 60.12
CA THR A 25 12.60 27.08 61.00
C THR A 25 13.13 28.18 61.91
N LEU A 26 13.24 29.41 61.39
CA LEU A 26 13.73 30.59 62.10
C LEU A 26 12.61 31.36 62.83
N ARG A 27 11.38 30.81 62.85
CA ARG A 27 10.21 31.40 63.52
C ARG A 27 9.95 32.86 63.13
N GLY A 28 10.09 33.18 61.84
CA GLY A 28 9.87 34.52 61.29
C GLY A 28 11.06 35.48 61.35
N ASN A 29 12.20 35.07 61.92
CA ASN A 29 13.43 35.87 61.97
C ASN A 29 14.37 35.52 60.81
N LEU A 30 13.89 35.61 59.56
CA LEU A 30 14.68 35.36 58.35
C LEU A 30 15.02 36.70 57.66
N TYR A 31 16.32 37.00 57.56
CA TYR A 31 16.83 38.08 56.71
C TYR A 31 17.58 37.45 55.53
N MET A 32 16.90 37.35 54.39
CA MET A 32 17.43 36.78 53.15
C MET A 32 17.38 37.81 52.02
N ASN A 33 18.51 37.99 51.34
CA ASN A 33 18.57 38.69 50.07
C ASN A 33 18.83 37.69 48.95
N GLN A 34 18.21 37.88 47.80
CA GLN A 34 18.40 37.05 46.63
C GLN A 34 18.61 37.89 45.37
N SER A 35 19.41 37.38 44.46
CA SER A 35 19.69 37.99 43.15
C SER A 35 19.62 36.91 42.08
N GLU A 36 19.04 37.24 40.93
CA GLU A 36 18.94 36.32 39.81
C GLU A 36 20.26 36.28 39.03
N ILE A 37 20.70 35.08 38.64
CA ILE A 37 21.75 34.94 37.62
C ILE A 37 21.03 35.04 36.26
N PRO A 38 21.42 35.99 35.39
CA PRO A 38 20.74 36.22 34.11
C PRO A 38 20.96 35.07 33.13
N GLU A 39 22.13 34.45 33.15
CA GLU A 39 22.50 33.36 32.25
C GLU A 39 22.14 32.00 32.88
N PRO A 40 21.52 31.08 32.11
CA PRO A 40 21.29 29.72 32.59
C PRO A 40 22.62 28.96 32.68
N LEU A 41 22.79 28.21 33.77
CA LEU A 41 23.97 27.37 33.99
C LEU A 41 23.63 25.94 33.59
N VAL A 42 24.51 25.30 32.82
CA VAL A 42 24.32 23.90 32.42
C VAL A 42 24.66 22.99 33.59
N ASP A 43 23.71 22.19 34.05
CA ASP A 43 23.98 21.23 35.11
C ASP A 43 24.82 20.05 34.57
N PRO A 44 25.93 19.68 35.24
CA PRO A 44 26.86 18.67 34.73
C PRO A 44 26.30 17.24 34.74
N SER A 45 25.21 16.97 35.46
CA SER A 45 24.61 15.64 35.57
C SER A 45 23.63 15.29 34.45
N ASN A 46 22.93 16.29 33.94
CA ASN A 46 21.78 16.17 33.04
C ASN A 46 21.96 17.00 31.77
N ASN A 47 22.98 17.86 31.72
CA ASN A 47 23.32 18.70 30.57
C ASN A 47 22.18 19.66 30.16
N GLU A 48 21.29 19.98 31.11
CA GLU A 48 20.16 20.88 30.91
C GLU A 48 20.48 22.29 31.40
N PRO A 49 20.03 23.35 30.70
CA PRO A 49 20.20 24.72 31.15
C PRO A 49 19.25 25.03 32.32
N VAL A 50 19.81 25.23 33.51
CA VAL A 50 19.05 25.52 34.74
C VAL A 50 19.29 26.96 35.17
N HIS A 51 18.19 27.71 35.36
CA HIS A 51 18.25 29.04 35.97
C HIS A 51 18.48 28.92 37.47
N LYS A 52 19.58 29.51 37.93
CA LYS A 52 19.94 29.55 39.36
C LYS A 52 19.86 30.98 39.91
N ASN A 53 19.57 31.09 41.20
CA ASN A 53 19.57 32.36 41.94
C ASN A 53 20.64 32.32 43.03
N VAL A 54 21.30 33.45 43.25
CA VAL A 54 22.21 33.67 44.39
C VAL A 54 21.38 34.09 45.59
N PHE A 55 21.69 33.55 46.77
CA PHE A 55 21.09 33.99 48.03
C PHE A 55 22.15 34.29 49.08
N VAL A 56 21.83 35.20 49.99
CA VAL A 56 22.59 35.50 51.21
C VAL A 56 21.63 35.58 52.38
N ILE A 57 21.88 34.79 53.42
CA ILE A 57 21.04 34.71 54.63
C ILE A 57 21.86 35.16 55.83
N PHE A 58 21.35 36.15 56.57
CA PHE A 58 21.97 36.65 57.80
C PHE A 58 21.31 36.00 59.03
N ALA A 59 22.13 35.46 59.93
CA ALA A 59 21.64 34.90 61.19
C ALA A 59 22.63 35.11 62.34
N HIS A 60 22.09 35.24 63.55
CA HIS A 60 22.89 35.39 64.76
C HIS A 60 23.03 34.04 65.48
N GLY A 61 24.27 33.62 65.74
CA GLY A 61 24.58 32.39 66.48
C GLY A 61 25.08 31.24 65.60
N LYS A 62 26.13 30.56 66.06
CA LYS A 62 26.81 29.49 65.32
C LYS A 62 25.91 28.28 65.04
N GLU A 63 25.06 27.92 65.99
CA GLU A 63 24.13 26.78 65.83
C GLU A 63 23.06 27.04 64.76
N ILE A 64 22.57 28.28 64.67
CA ILE A 64 21.57 28.66 63.67
C ILE A 64 22.20 28.67 62.28
N LEU A 65 23.40 29.23 62.12
CA LEU A 65 24.13 29.21 60.84
C LEU A 65 24.44 27.79 60.38
N ALA A 66 24.83 26.89 61.29
CA ALA A 66 25.04 25.48 60.99
C ALA A 66 23.74 24.79 60.54
N LYS A 67 22.59 25.13 61.16
CA LYS A 67 21.29 24.63 60.78
C LYS A 67 20.84 25.14 59.40
N VAL A 68 21.04 26.43 59.11
CA VAL A 68 20.76 27.04 57.81
C VAL A 68 21.60 26.37 56.71
N ARG A 69 22.91 26.17 56.94
CA ARG A 69 23.80 25.48 55.99
C ARG A 69 23.30 24.08 55.64
N LYS A 70 22.94 23.27 56.65
CA LYS A 70 22.39 21.92 56.43
C LYS A 70 21.09 21.92 55.63
N ILE A 71 20.21 22.88 55.89
CA ILE A 71 18.94 23.03 55.15
C ILE A 71 19.24 23.40 53.69
N SER A 72 20.15 24.35 53.44
CA SER A 72 20.57 24.73 52.10
C SER A 72 21.12 23.55 51.30
N GLU A 73 22.07 22.81 51.86
CA GLU A 73 22.68 21.64 51.22
C GLU A 73 21.62 20.54 50.93
N SER A 74 20.69 20.30 51.87
CA SER A 74 19.61 19.30 51.69
C SER A 74 18.63 19.64 50.56
N MET A 75 18.46 20.92 50.24
CA MET A 75 17.57 21.39 49.18
C MET A 75 18.24 21.42 47.79
N GLY A 76 19.51 21.02 47.72
CA GLY A 76 20.32 21.04 46.51
C GLY A 76 20.92 22.43 46.21
N ALA A 77 21.13 23.25 47.24
CA ALA A 77 21.87 24.51 47.09
C ALA A 77 23.37 24.29 47.31
N GLU A 78 24.18 24.93 46.49
CA GLU A 78 25.63 24.98 46.65
C GLU A 78 26.00 26.16 47.55
N VAL A 79 26.61 25.88 48.70
CA VAL A 79 26.97 26.90 49.69
C VAL A 79 28.44 27.26 49.56
N TYR A 80 28.73 28.55 49.44
CA TYR A 80 30.09 29.07 49.31
C TYR A 80 30.54 29.76 50.62
N SER A 81 31.80 29.59 51.00
CA SER A 81 32.40 30.30 52.12
C SER A 81 33.00 31.62 51.64
N VAL A 82 32.31 32.73 51.90
CA VAL A 82 32.77 34.08 51.54
C VAL A 82 33.26 34.80 52.78
N ASP A 83 34.42 35.47 52.71
CA ASP A 83 34.95 36.22 53.83
C ASP A 83 34.17 37.52 54.10
N GLU A 84 34.08 37.93 55.37
CA GLU A 84 33.46 39.17 55.81
C GLU A 84 34.30 40.39 55.39
N ASN A 85 35.64 40.25 55.37
CA ASN A 85 36.54 41.33 54.99
C ASN A 85 36.55 41.56 53.48
N SER A 86 36.40 42.82 53.07
CA SER A 86 36.40 43.23 51.67
C SER A 86 37.74 42.95 50.98
N ASP A 87 38.85 43.11 51.68
CA ASP A 87 40.20 42.91 51.09
C ASP A 87 40.45 41.42 50.83
N LEU A 88 40.16 40.55 51.80
CA LEU A 88 40.29 39.10 51.64
C LEU A 88 39.32 38.54 50.59
N ARG A 89 38.12 39.11 50.48
CA ARG A 89 37.18 38.73 49.41
C ARG A 89 37.71 39.11 48.03
N ARG A 90 38.38 40.26 47.89
CA ARG A 90 39.00 40.68 46.64
C ARG A 90 40.12 39.72 46.22
N ASP A 91 40.91 39.25 47.19
CA ASP A 91 41.96 38.25 46.96
C ASP A 91 41.36 36.90 46.53
N GLN A 92 40.28 36.44 47.18
CA GLN A 92 39.54 35.22 46.80
C GLN A 92 39.01 35.29 45.36
N VAL A 93 38.48 36.45 44.95
CA VAL A 93 37.99 36.64 43.57
C VAL A 93 39.14 36.58 42.58
N PHE A 94 40.29 37.19 42.89
CA PHE A 94 41.47 37.12 42.03
C PHE A 94 41.97 35.68 41.88
N GLU A 95 42.04 34.92 42.97
CA GLU A 95 42.44 33.51 42.96
C GLU A 95 41.48 32.64 42.16
N VAL A 96 40.16 32.79 42.35
CA VAL A 96 39.15 32.01 41.61
C VAL A 96 39.19 32.34 40.12
N ASN A 97 39.34 33.61 39.75
CA ASN A 97 39.45 34.01 38.35
C ASN A 97 40.72 33.45 37.69
N ALA A 98 41.84 33.40 38.41
CA ALA A 98 43.06 32.76 37.91
C ALA A 98 42.84 31.26 37.63
N ARG A 99 42.25 30.53 38.59
CA ARG A 99 41.91 29.11 38.42
C ARG A 99 40.90 28.88 37.28
N LEU A 100 39.92 29.76 37.14
CA LEU A 100 38.92 29.69 36.06
C LEU A 100 39.59 29.79 34.69
N ASN A 101 40.51 30.74 34.51
CA ASN A 101 41.26 30.89 33.26
C ASN A 101 42.11 29.64 32.97
N ASP A 102 42.75 29.05 33.97
CA ASP A 102 43.53 27.82 33.81
C ASP A 102 42.64 26.65 33.37
N VAL A 103 41.49 26.45 34.02
CA VAL A 103 40.52 25.40 33.65
C VAL A 103 39.96 25.63 32.25
N GLN A 104 39.64 26.88 31.88
CA GLN A 104 39.17 27.21 30.53
C GLN A 104 40.23 26.90 29.46
N ASN A 105 41.51 27.14 29.76
CA ASN A 105 42.60 26.77 28.85
C ASN A 105 42.71 25.26 28.68
N VAL A 106 42.60 24.49 29.77
CA VAL A 106 42.60 23.01 29.70
C VAL A 106 41.38 22.49 28.93
N LEU A 107 40.19 23.03 29.19
CA LEU A 107 38.96 22.65 28.48
C LEU A 107 39.08 22.94 26.98
N ARG A 108 39.56 24.12 26.61
CA ARG A 108 39.76 24.48 25.20
C ARG A 108 40.75 23.54 24.52
N ASN A 109 41.86 23.21 25.16
CA ASN A 109 42.85 22.30 24.58
C ASN A 109 42.28 20.88 24.42
N THR A 110 41.55 20.37 25.41
CA THR A 110 40.94 19.03 25.36
C THR A 110 39.81 18.95 24.33
N GLN A 111 39.01 20.00 24.20
CA GLN A 111 37.98 20.08 23.16
C GLN A 111 38.62 20.11 21.76
N GLN A 112 39.69 20.88 21.57
CA GLN A 112 40.42 20.91 20.31
C GLN A 112 41.01 19.54 19.94
N THR A 113 41.55 18.81 20.91
CA THR A 113 42.03 17.44 20.65
C THR A 113 40.89 16.49 20.30
N LEU A 114 39.75 16.59 21.00
CA LEU A 114 38.56 15.78 20.72
C LEU A 114 38.02 16.07 19.31
N ASP A 115 37.88 17.34 18.94
CA ASP A 115 37.38 17.75 17.62
C ASP A 115 38.32 17.29 16.50
N ALA A 116 39.64 17.32 16.73
CA ALA A 116 40.63 16.82 15.78
C ALA A 116 40.49 15.29 15.58
N GLU A 117 40.34 14.52 16.66
CA GLU A 117 40.12 13.06 16.58
C GLU A 117 38.78 12.73 15.93
N LEU A 118 37.70 13.41 16.29
CA LEU A 118 36.37 13.23 15.70
C LEU A 118 36.37 13.54 14.20
N THR A 119 37.11 14.57 13.77
CA THR A 119 37.25 14.91 12.35
C THR A 119 38.03 13.84 11.58
N GLN A 120 39.04 13.23 12.21
CA GLN A 120 39.78 12.12 11.59
C GLN A 120 38.92 10.86 11.48
N ILE A 121 38.14 10.53 12.52
CA ILE A 121 37.23 9.39 12.53
C ILE A 121 36.11 9.60 11.51
N SER A 122 35.51 10.78 11.44
CA SER A 122 34.37 11.05 10.55
C SER A 122 34.70 10.81 9.06
N GLN A 123 35.94 11.08 8.64
CA GLN A 123 36.39 10.84 7.26
C GLN A 123 36.43 9.35 6.89
N SER A 124 36.65 8.45 7.85
CA SER A 124 36.85 7.01 7.62
C SER A 124 35.68 6.14 8.08
N LEU A 125 34.83 6.68 8.96
CA LEU A 125 33.71 5.97 9.57
C LEU A 125 32.76 5.36 8.53
N ALA A 126 32.39 6.11 7.49
CA ALA A 126 31.50 5.61 6.44
C ALA A 126 32.08 4.38 5.73
N ALA A 127 33.39 4.39 5.43
CA ALA A 127 34.05 3.25 4.79
C ALA A 127 34.12 2.03 5.72
N TRP A 128 34.41 2.24 7.02
CA TRP A 128 34.43 1.16 8.01
C TRP A 128 33.05 0.54 8.23
N MET A 129 31.99 1.35 8.30
CA MET A 129 30.63 0.86 8.46
C MET A 129 30.19 0.02 7.25
N VAL A 130 30.50 0.46 6.02
CA VAL A 130 30.23 -0.33 4.81
C VAL A 130 30.99 -1.66 4.83
N LEU A 131 32.26 -1.66 5.26
CA LEU A 131 33.06 -2.87 5.36
C LEU A 131 32.48 -3.86 6.38
N ILE A 132 32.18 -3.39 7.59
CA ILE A 132 31.59 -4.20 8.66
C ILE A 132 30.21 -4.74 8.23
N GLY A 133 29.39 -3.92 7.56
CA GLY A 133 28.09 -4.34 7.04
C GLY A 133 28.21 -5.46 6.02
N LYS A 134 29.15 -5.36 5.07
CA LYS A 134 29.42 -6.41 4.08
C LYS A 134 29.92 -7.70 4.74
N GLU A 135 30.85 -7.59 5.68
CA GLU A 135 31.45 -8.74 6.36
C GLU A 135 30.40 -9.48 7.21
N LYS A 136 29.59 -8.75 7.98
CA LYS A 136 28.45 -9.29 8.74
C LYS A 136 27.48 -10.04 7.84
N ALA A 137 27.15 -9.46 6.67
CA ALA A 137 26.27 -10.11 5.70
C ALA A 137 26.85 -11.42 5.16
N VAL A 138 28.14 -11.45 4.84
CA VAL A 138 28.84 -12.67 4.39
C VAL A 138 28.77 -13.76 5.47
N TYR A 139 29.11 -13.45 6.72
CA TYR A 139 29.03 -14.43 7.80
C TYR A 139 27.61 -14.93 8.06
N ASN A 140 26.62 -14.05 7.99
CA ASN A 140 25.22 -14.44 8.11
C ASN A 140 24.80 -15.42 7.00
N THR A 141 25.24 -15.20 5.76
CA THR A 141 24.98 -16.14 4.66
C THR A 141 25.75 -17.44 4.82
N LEU A 142 27.00 -17.41 5.27
CA LEU A 142 27.79 -18.61 5.55
C LEU A 142 27.16 -19.48 6.66
N ASN A 143 26.51 -18.85 7.65
CA ASN A 143 25.78 -19.56 8.70
C ASN A 143 24.56 -20.35 8.18
N LEU A 144 24.03 -20.01 6.99
CA LEU A 144 22.95 -20.77 6.36
C LEU A 144 23.45 -22.02 5.62
N PHE A 145 24.76 -22.16 5.43
CA PHE A 145 25.34 -23.27 4.70
C PHE A 145 25.55 -24.48 5.62
N SER A 146 25.35 -25.67 5.06
CA SER A 146 25.64 -26.91 5.76
C SER A 146 27.14 -27.22 5.68
N TYR A 147 27.74 -27.61 6.81
CA TYR A 147 29.16 -27.95 6.87
C TYR A 147 29.36 -29.46 6.82
N ASP A 148 29.99 -29.95 5.75
CA ASP A 148 30.41 -31.35 5.64
C ASP A 148 31.77 -31.54 6.34
N ARG A 149 31.76 -32.21 7.49
CA ARG A 149 32.96 -32.51 8.27
C ARG A 149 33.94 -33.44 7.55
N ALA A 150 33.46 -34.34 6.70
CA ALA A 150 34.31 -35.34 6.05
C ALA A 150 35.18 -34.70 4.97
N ARG A 151 34.59 -33.80 4.18
CA ARG A 151 35.28 -33.13 3.06
C ARG A 151 35.83 -31.75 3.42
N ARG A 152 35.49 -31.22 4.61
CA ARG A 152 35.78 -29.85 5.05
C ARG A 152 35.26 -28.81 4.03
N THR A 153 34.11 -29.08 3.44
CA THR A 153 33.46 -28.23 2.43
C THR A 153 32.13 -27.70 2.96
N LEU A 154 31.77 -26.49 2.53
CA LEU A 154 30.44 -25.94 2.76
C LEU A 154 29.54 -26.31 1.59
N ILE A 155 28.33 -26.76 1.87
CA ILE A 155 27.30 -27.08 0.90
C ILE A 155 26.17 -26.07 1.08
N ALA A 156 25.89 -25.34 0.02
CA ALA A 156 24.85 -24.33 -0.07
C ALA A 156 23.80 -24.77 -1.09
N GLU A 157 22.53 -24.72 -0.68
CA GLU A 157 21.39 -24.85 -1.57
C GLU A 157 20.74 -23.47 -1.71
N GLY A 158 20.41 -23.07 -2.94
CA GLY A 158 19.86 -21.75 -3.19
C GLY A 158 19.13 -21.67 -4.52
N TRP A 159 18.14 -20.80 -4.57
CA TRP A 159 17.39 -20.52 -5.78
C TRP A 159 18.14 -19.54 -6.67
N CYS A 160 18.28 -19.87 -7.95
CA CYS A 160 18.81 -18.95 -8.96
C CYS A 160 17.94 -18.96 -10.22
N PRO A 161 17.79 -17.83 -10.92
CA PRO A 161 17.14 -17.82 -12.23
C PRO A 161 17.93 -18.67 -13.23
N ARG A 162 17.24 -19.55 -13.97
CA ARG A 162 17.87 -20.42 -14.98
C ARG A 162 18.68 -19.66 -16.03
N ASN A 163 18.24 -18.44 -16.36
CA ASN A 163 18.92 -17.57 -17.33
C ASN A 163 20.30 -17.09 -16.86
N ASP A 164 20.51 -16.99 -15.54
CA ASP A 164 21.72 -16.42 -14.95
C ASP A 164 22.73 -17.51 -14.52
N LEU A 165 22.37 -18.79 -14.62
CA LEU A 165 23.24 -19.93 -14.29
C LEU A 165 24.58 -19.91 -15.04
N PRO A 166 24.63 -19.64 -16.37
CA PRO A 166 25.91 -19.55 -17.09
C PRO A 166 26.81 -18.43 -16.58
N LEU A 167 26.23 -17.30 -16.19
CA LEU A 167 26.96 -16.16 -15.63
C LEU A 167 27.59 -16.56 -14.29
N ILE A 168 26.81 -17.18 -13.39
CA ILE A 168 27.28 -17.63 -12.08
C ILE A 168 28.42 -18.66 -12.21
N ARG A 169 28.30 -19.61 -13.15
CA ARG A 169 29.35 -20.61 -13.40
C ARG A 169 30.66 -19.96 -13.88
N THR A 170 30.54 -18.96 -14.75
CA THR A 170 31.72 -18.25 -15.30
C THR A 170 32.39 -17.40 -14.23
N THR A 171 31.62 -16.64 -13.44
CA THR A 171 32.18 -15.79 -12.38
C THR A 171 32.84 -16.62 -11.28
N LEU A 172 32.28 -17.76 -10.89
CA LEU A 172 32.89 -18.66 -9.91
C LEU A 172 34.19 -19.30 -10.42
N HIS A 173 34.24 -19.67 -11.70
CA HIS A 173 35.46 -20.16 -12.32
C HIS A 173 36.56 -19.07 -12.35
N ASP A 174 36.20 -17.84 -12.71
CA ASP A 174 37.12 -16.69 -12.70
C ASP A 174 37.63 -16.38 -11.29
N VAL A 175 36.78 -16.43 -10.27
CA VAL A 175 37.19 -16.22 -8.86
C VAL A 175 38.12 -17.33 -8.40
N THR A 176 37.82 -18.59 -8.74
CA THR A 176 38.64 -19.75 -8.36
C THR A 176 40.04 -19.64 -8.99
N SER A 177 40.12 -19.27 -10.27
CA SER A 177 41.39 -19.10 -10.98
C SER A 177 42.23 -17.95 -10.42
N ARG A 178 41.60 -16.81 -10.08
CA ARG A 178 42.28 -15.67 -9.44
C ARG A 178 42.79 -15.98 -8.04
N ALA A 179 42.05 -16.79 -7.29
CA ALA A 179 42.42 -17.19 -5.93
C ALA A 179 43.50 -18.29 -5.90
N GLY A 180 43.86 -18.89 -7.05
CA GLY A 180 44.84 -19.97 -7.13
C GLY A 180 44.39 -21.25 -6.38
N LEU A 181 43.08 -21.43 -6.19
CA LEU A 181 42.53 -22.57 -5.46
C LEU A 181 42.57 -23.82 -6.35
N SER A 182 43.09 -24.92 -5.81
CA SER A 182 43.18 -26.21 -6.52
C SER A 182 41.85 -26.95 -6.62
N VAL A 183 40.87 -26.61 -5.77
CA VAL A 183 39.55 -27.24 -5.74
C VAL A 183 38.56 -26.36 -6.53
N PRO A 184 38.00 -26.85 -7.65
CA PRO A 184 36.99 -26.11 -8.38
C PRO A 184 35.69 -26.05 -7.57
N SER A 185 35.01 -24.90 -7.63
CA SER A 185 33.62 -24.79 -7.15
C SER A 185 32.70 -25.63 -8.04
N ILE A 186 31.91 -26.51 -7.42
CA ILE A 186 31.00 -27.42 -8.12
C ILE A 186 29.58 -26.86 -8.02
N ILE A 187 28.91 -26.68 -9.16
CA ILE A 187 27.51 -26.26 -9.23
C ILE A 187 26.72 -27.39 -9.89
N ASN A 188 25.79 -27.96 -9.12
CA ASN A 188 24.88 -29.00 -9.57
C ASN A 188 23.44 -28.46 -9.60
N GLU A 189 22.72 -28.75 -10.69
CA GLU A 189 21.27 -28.49 -10.76
C GLU A 189 20.54 -29.63 -10.05
N ILE A 190 19.89 -29.33 -8.93
CA ILE A 190 19.11 -30.28 -8.16
C ILE A 190 17.63 -30.13 -8.55
N LYS A 191 16.96 -31.25 -8.85
CA LYS A 191 15.51 -31.27 -9.05
C LYS A 191 14.84 -31.42 -7.70
N THR A 192 13.95 -30.49 -7.36
CA THR A 192 13.20 -30.48 -6.11
C THR A 192 11.71 -30.28 -6.39
N ASN A 193 10.87 -30.73 -5.45
CA ASN A 193 9.42 -30.51 -5.47
C ASN A 193 9.00 -29.27 -4.66
N LYS A 194 9.94 -28.62 -3.97
CA LYS A 194 9.67 -27.40 -3.19
C LYS A 194 9.25 -26.25 -4.11
N THR A 195 8.36 -25.39 -3.61
CA THR A 195 7.89 -24.21 -4.34
C THR A 195 9.03 -23.18 -4.48
N PRO A 196 9.43 -22.82 -5.71
CA PRO A 196 10.45 -21.80 -5.92
C PRO A 196 9.89 -20.38 -5.68
N PRO A 197 10.75 -19.41 -5.33
CA PRO A 197 10.37 -18.02 -5.19
C PRO A 197 10.03 -17.37 -6.54
N THR A 198 9.16 -16.37 -6.51
CA THR A 198 8.69 -15.65 -7.70
C THR A 198 9.62 -14.47 -7.98
N TYR A 199 10.25 -14.48 -9.15
CA TYR A 199 11.09 -13.39 -9.64
C TYR A 199 10.47 -12.73 -10.89
N LEU A 200 10.16 -11.44 -10.77
CA LEU A 200 9.59 -10.64 -11.85
C LEU A 200 10.60 -9.58 -12.27
N LYS A 201 11.03 -9.63 -13.55
CA LYS A 201 11.95 -8.64 -14.10
C LYS A 201 11.20 -7.33 -14.32
N THR A 202 11.49 -6.33 -13.49
CA THR A 202 10.94 -4.99 -13.60
C THR A 202 11.91 -4.04 -14.30
N ASN A 203 11.35 -3.10 -15.05
CA ASN A 203 12.06 -1.93 -15.56
C ASN A 203 11.68 -0.74 -14.68
N LYS A 204 12.41 0.39 -14.79
CA LYS A 204 12.10 1.64 -14.07
C LYS A 204 10.62 2.08 -14.16
N PHE A 205 9.96 1.76 -15.28
CA PHE A 205 8.54 2.06 -15.50
C PHE A 205 7.59 1.08 -14.78
N THR A 206 7.88 -0.23 -14.84
CA THR A 206 6.98 -1.27 -14.31
C THR A 206 7.20 -1.56 -12.83
N GLU A 207 8.34 -1.14 -12.28
CA GLU A 207 8.72 -1.32 -10.87
C GLU A 207 7.67 -0.75 -9.91
N ALA A 208 7.23 0.50 -10.12
CA ALA A 208 6.23 1.14 -9.26
C ALA A 208 4.89 0.39 -9.26
N PHE A 209 4.41 -0.04 -10.44
CA PHE A 209 3.18 -0.83 -10.55
C PHE A 209 3.33 -2.21 -9.90
N GLN A 210 4.49 -2.84 -10.05
CA GLN A 210 4.76 -4.14 -9.44
C GLN A 210 4.80 -4.05 -7.91
N THR A 211 5.38 -3.00 -7.34
CA THR A 211 5.39 -2.80 -5.88
C THR A 211 3.98 -2.65 -5.33
N ILE A 212 3.10 -1.93 -6.03
CA ILE A 212 1.68 -1.81 -5.64
C ILE A 212 0.98 -3.16 -5.64
N VAL A 213 1.29 -4.02 -6.62
CA VAL A 213 0.75 -5.38 -6.68
C VAL A 213 1.31 -6.24 -5.54
N ASN A 214 2.63 -6.21 -5.34
CA ASN A 214 3.30 -7.00 -4.31
C ASN A 214 2.86 -6.60 -2.89
N ALA A 215 2.42 -5.35 -2.69
CA ALA A 215 1.86 -4.88 -1.43
C ALA A 215 0.54 -5.58 -1.06
N TYR A 216 -0.23 -6.08 -2.05
CA TYR A 216 -1.40 -6.91 -1.79
C TYR A 216 -1.01 -8.37 -1.50
N GLY A 217 -0.09 -8.91 -2.30
CA GLY A 217 0.43 -10.26 -2.13
C GLY A 217 1.42 -10.62 -3.23
N THR A 218 2.24 -11.63 -2.98
CA THR A 218 3.20 -12.12 -3.97
C THR A 218 2.56 -13.22 -4.82
N ALA A 219 2.60 -13.08 -6.14
CA ALA A 219 2.06 -14.06 -7.07
C ALA A 219 2.77 -15.42 -6.93
N THR A 220 2.03 -16.51 -7.12
CA THR A 220 2.58 -17.86 -7.07
C THR A 220 3.51 -18.12 -8.25
N TYR A 221 4.36 -19.14 -8.14
CA TYR A 221 5.36 -19.42 -9.16
C TYR A 221 4.72 -19.75 -10.52
N GLN A 222 5.15 -19.05 -11.57
CA GLN A 222 4.64 -19.17 -12.94
C GLN A 222 3.15 -18.80 -13.12
N GLU A 223 2.57 -18.06 -12.19
CA GLU A 223 1.25 -17.46 -12.34
C GLU A 223 1.28 -16.25 -13.28
N VAL A 224 0.13 -15.93 -13.91
CA VAL A 224 -0.02 -14.69 -14.67
C VAL A 224 0.21 -13.48 -13.76
N ASN A 225 1.15 -12.63 -14.11
CA ASN A 225 1.44 -11.42 -13.34
C ASN A 225 0.29 -10.39 -13.45
N PRO A 226 -0.39 -10.06 -12.34
CA PRO A 226 -1.46 -9.06 -12.34
C PRO A 226 -0.97 -7.63 -12.60
N ALA A 227 0.32 -7.33 -12.47
CA ALA A 227 0.85 -5.98 -12.70
C ALA A 227 0.71 -5.53 -14.16
N LEU A 228 0.77 -6.45 -15.12
CA LEU A 228 0.73 -6.11 -16.54
C LEU A 228 -0.61 -5.48 -16.97
N PRO A 229 -1.78 -6.07 -16.66
CA PRO A 229 -3.06 -5.40 -16.93
C PRO A 229 -3.27 -4.14 -16.08
N VAL A 230 -2.78 -4.14 -14.82
CA VAL A 230 -2.91 -3.01 -13.89
C VAL A 230 -2.24 -1.75 -14.42
N ILE A 231 -1.14 -1.84 -15.18
CA ILE A 231 -0.49 -0.67 -15.81
C ILE A 231 -1.49 0.21 -16.60
N VAL A 232 -2.49 -0.40 -17.22
CA VAL A 232 -3.50 0.30 -18.04
C VAL A 232 -4.83 0.45 -17.29
N THR A 233 -5.32 -0.63 -16.69
CA THR A 233 -6.67 -0.63 -16.09
C THR A 233 -6.75 0.27 -14.85
N PHE A 234 -5.72 0.29 -14.00
CA PHE A 234 -5.74 1.09 -12.78
C PHE A 234 -5.75 2.60 -13.08
N PRO A 235 -4.88 3.14 -13.94
CA PRO A 235 -4.95 4.55 -14.32
C PRO A 235 -6.21 4.93 -15.10
N PHE A 236 -6.75 4.00 -15.90
CA PHE A 236 -8.00 4.24 -16.63
C PHE A 236 -9.22 4.35 -15.70
N LEU A 237 -9.34 3.45 -14.71
CA LEU A 237 -10.40 3.52 -13.71
C LEU A 237 -10.28 4.77 -12.83
N PHE A 238 -9.05 5.19 -12.51
CA PHE A 238 -8.79 6.48 -11.88
C PHE A 238 -9.30 7.64 -12.73
N ALA A 239 -8.98 7.65 -14.02
CA ALA A 239 -9.39 8.71 -14.95
C ALA A 239 -10.90 8.85 -15.10
N VAL A 240 -11.66 7.75 -14.99
CA VAL A 240 -13.13 7.79 -15.01
C VAL A 240 -13.69 8.50 -13.78
N MET A 241 -13.07 8.31 -12.60
CA MET A 241 -13.40 9.01 -11.36
C MET A 241 -12.95 10.47 -11.40
N PHE A 242 -11.74 10.72 -11.92
CA PHE A 242 -11.07 12.02 -11.97
C PHE A 242 -11.05 12.58 -13.40
N GLY A 243 -12.23 12.83 -13.94
CA GLY A 243 -12.43 13.26 -15.33
C GLY A 243 -12.62 14.76 -15.48
N ASP A 244 -11.59 15.56 -15.19
CA ASP A 244 -11.56 17.00 -15.47
C ASP A 244 -10.28 17.32 -16.25
N LEU A 245 -10.42 17.93 -17.43
CA LEU A 245 -9.31 18.26 -18.30
C LEU A 245 -8.33 19.25 -17.65
N GLY A 246 -8.84 20.25 -16.92
CA GLY A 246 -8.02 21.30 -16.30
C GLY A 246 -7.13 20.74 -15.20
N HIS A 247 -7.72 19.96 -14.29
CA HIS A 247 -6.98 19.28 -13.23
C HIS A 247 -6.00 18.24 -13.77
N ALA A 248 -6.38 17.51 -14.82
CA ALA A 248 -5.52 16.53 -15.46
C ALA A 248 -4.26 17.16 -16.09
N VAL A 249 -4.39 18.33 -16.72
CA VAL A 249 -3.24 19.07 -17.28
C VAL A 249 -2.28 19.51 -16.18
N ILE A 250 -2.78 19.99 -15.03
CA ILE A 250 -1.92 20.35 -13.88
C ILE A 250 -1.17 19.11 -13.36
N MET A 251 -1.87 17.99 -13.20
CA MET A 251 -1.28 16.72 -12.79
C MET A 251 -0.23 16.21 -13.80
N LEU A 252 -0.49 16.36 -15.10
CA LEU A 252 0.44 15.99 -16.18
C LEU A 252 1.71 16.84 -16.12
N CYS A 253 1.58 18.15 -15.96
CA CYS A 253 2.71 19.07 -15.80
C CYS A 253 3.55 18.72 -14.57
N ALA A 254 2.91 18.41 -13.43
CA ALA A 254 3.60 17.99 -12.22
C ALA A 254 4.35 16.66 -12.40
N ALA A 255 3.73 15.67 -13.05
CA ALA A 255 4.35 14.38 -13.34
C ALA A 255 5.56 14.51 -14.29
N LEU A 256 5.43 15.32 -15.35
CA LEU A 256 6.53 15.60 -16.27
C LEU A 256 7.67 16.36 -15.60
N ALA A 257 7.37 17.32 -14.72
CA ALA A 257 8.37 18.02 -13.92
C ALA A 257 9.19 17.06 -13.05
N MET A 258 8.54 16.11 -12.37
CA MET A 258 9.23 15.10 -11.56
C MET A 258 10.15 14.18 -12.39
N ILE A 259 9.76 13.88 -13.64
CA ILE A 259 10.58 13.06 -14.55
C ILE A 259 11.75 13.87 -15.11
N TYR A 260 11.54 15.14 -15.44
CA TYR A 260 12.60 16.00 -15.98
C TYR A 260 13.72 16.24 -14.94
N TRP A 261 13.35 16.43 -13.67
CA TRP A 261 14.30 16.65 -12.57
C TRP A 261 14.69 15.37 -11.81
N GLU A 262 14.76 14.20 -12.46
CA GLU A 262 14.98 12.91 -11.78
C GLU A 262 16.21 12.88 -10.85
N LYS A 263 17.36 13.42 -11.31
CA LYS A 263 18.65 13.38 -10.57
C LYS A 263 18.67 14.19 -9.27
N PRO A 264 18.30 15.49 -9.26
CA PRO A 264 18.28 16.28 -8.03
C PRO A 264 17.21 15.78 -7.05
N LEU A 265 16.09 15.29 -7.57
CA LEU A 265 14.92 14.93 -6.77
C LEU A 265 15.11 13.61 -6.02
N LYS A 266 15.99 12.72 -6.49
CA LYS A 266 16.39 11.49 -5.78
C LYS A 266 17.04 11.76 -4.42
N LYS A 267 17.59 12.96 -4.20
CA LYS A 267 18.25 13.35 -2.94
C LYS A 267 17.28 13.82 -1.85
N VAL A 268 16.01 14.06 -2.19
CA VAL A 268 15.02 14.56 -1.23
C VAL A 268 14.52 13.37 -0.41
N THR A 269 14.76 13.42 0.90
CA THR A 269 14.45 12.33 1.86
C THR A 269 13.08 12.45 2.51
N PHE A 270 12.28 13.48 2.19
CA PHE A 270 10.95 13.62 2.79
C PHE A 270 10.04 12.47 2.37
N GLU A 271 9.56 11.67 3.32
CA GLU A 271 8.88 10.39 3.09
C GLU A 271 7.68 10.50 2.13
N LEU A 272 6.77 11.46 2.36
CA LEU A 272 5.59 11.64 1.50
C LEU A 272 6.00 11.99 0.06
N PHE A 273 7.04 12.80 -0.09
CA PHE A 273 7.54 13.17 -1.41
C PHE A 273 8.30 12.02 -2.08
N ALA A 274 9.04 11.22 -1.31
CA ALA A 274 9.67 10.00 -1.80
C ALA A 274 8.64 9.00 -2.33
N MET A 275 7.50 8.86 -1.66
CA MET A 275 6.39 8.02 -2.12
C MET A 275 5.83 8.49 -3.47
N VAL A 276 5.57 9.79 -3.60
CA VAL A 276 5.08 10.39 -4.86
C VAL A 276 6.12 10.29 -5.98
N TYR A 277 7.40 10.50 -5.66
CA TYR A 277 8.50 10.38 -6.61
C TYR A 277 8.69 8.94 -7.11
N TYR A 278 8.55 7.95 -6.23
CA TYR A 278 8.54 6.54 -6.60
C TYR A 278 7.39 6.23 -7.57
N GLY A 279 6.21 6.80 -7.32
CA GLY A 279 5.02 6.69 -8.16
C GLY A 279 4.98 7.60 -9.40
N ARG A 280 6.07 8.28 -9.80
CA ARG A 280 6.03 9.30 -10.88
C ARG A 280 5.48 8.80 -12.22
N TYR A 281 5.78 7.56 -12.59
CA TYR A 281 5.28 6.97 -13.83
C TYR A 281 3.78 6.64 -13.74
N ILE A 282 3.30 6.28 -12.55
CA ILE A 282 1.88 6.05 -12.29
C ILE A 282 1.12 7.37 -12.42
N ALA A 283 1.64 8.44 -11.80
CA ALA A 283 1.06 9.78 -11.92
C ALA A 283 1.00 10.26 -13.38
N LEU A 284 2.02 9.98 -14.18
CA LEU A 284 2.01 10.31 -15.62
C LEU A 284 0.90 9.59 -16.36
N VAL A 285 0.79 8.26 -16.19
CA VAL A 285 -0.21 7.46 -16.92
C VAL A 285 -1.63 7.85 -16.46
N MET A 286 -1.82 8.09 -15.16
CA MET A 286 -3.09 8.60 -14.61
C MET A 286 -3.47 9.94 -15.25
N ALA A 287 -2.53 10.89 -15.31
CA ALA A 287 -2.79 12.20 -15.91
C ALA A 287 -3.15 12.12 -17.40
N VAL A 288 -2.45 11.29 -18.17
CA VAL A 288 -2.74 11.09 -19.61
C VAL A 288 -4.16 10.52 -19.83
N PHE A 289 -4.56 9.52 -19.05
CA PHE A 289 -5.92 9.00 -19.15
C PHE A 289 -6.96 10.00 -18.63
N SER A 290 -6.68 10.77 -17.58
CA SER A 290 -7.57 11.82 -17.08
C SER A 290 -7.78 12.95 -18.09
N VAL A 291 -6.76 13.28 -18.90
CA VAL A 291 -6.93 14.21 -20.03
C VAL A 291 -7.91 13.62 -21.05
N PHE A 292 -7.76 12.34 -21.39
CA PHE A 292 -8.69 11.67 -22.32
C PHE A 292 -10.12 11.62 -21.78
N THR A 293 -10.33 11.23 -20.52
CA THR A 293 -11.69 11.18 -19.93
C THR A 293 -12.28 12.56 -19.72
N GLY A 294 -11.47 13.57 -19.36
CA GLY A 294 -11.91 14.97 -19.27
C GLY A 294 -12.40 15.52 -20.61
N LEU A 295 -11.73 15.16 -21.71
CA LEU A 295 -12.20 15.48 -23.07
C LEU A 295 -13.51 14.74 -23.42
N VAL A 296 -13.67 13.48 -23.00
CA VAL A 296 -14.91 12.71 -23.21
C VAL A 296 -16.07 13.29 -22.40
N TYR A 297 -15.84 13.71 -21.16
CA TYR A 297 -16.86 14.39 -20.36
C TYR A 297 -17.10 15.84 -20.80
N ASN A 298 -16.22 16.39 -21.63
CA ASN A 298 -16.25 17.78 -22.07
C ASN A 298 -16.33 18.76 -20.88
N ASP A 299 -15.46 18.56 -19.89
CA ASP A 299 -15.39 19.37 -18.68
C ASP A 299 -13.97 19.88 -18.44
N ILE A 300 -13.83 21.21 -18.35
CA ILE A 300 -12.60 21.92 -18.00
C ILE A 300 -12.90 22.91 -16.87
N PHE A 301 -12.40 22.65 -15.66
CA PHE A 301 -12.67 23.47 -14.48
C PHE A 301 -14.16 23.82 -14.31
N SER A 302 -15.05 22.83 -14.49
CA SER A 302 -16.53 22.95 -14.46
C SER A 302 -17.18 23.68 -15.63
N LYS A 303 -16.48 23.90 -16.74
CA LYS A 303 -17.00 24.52 -17.97
C LYS A 303 -16.92 23.57 -19.16
N SER A 304 -17.87 23.69 -20.09
CA SER A 304 -17.85 22.91 -21.33
C SER A 304 -17.03 23.60 -22.43
N MET A 305 -16.46 22.81 -23.34
CA MET A 305 -15.76 23.31 -24.53
C MET A 305 -16.66 23.18 -25.76
N THR A 306 -16.88 24.28 -26.48
CA THR A 306 -17.63 24.29 -27.75
C THR A 306 -16.71 23.97 -28.92
N LEU A 307 -16.19 22.73 -28.98
CA LEU A 307 -15.26 22.29 -30.04
C LEU A 307 -15.95 22.07 -31.40
N TRP A 308 -17.17 21.52 -31.37
CA TRP A 308 -18.00 21.24 -32.54
C TRP A 308 -19.39 21.86 -32.38
N ASP A 309 -20.11 21.98 -33.49
CA ASP A 309 -21.52 22.37 -33.48
C ASP A 309 -22.34 21.40 -32.63
N SER A 310 -23.17 21.95 -31.74
CA SER A 310 -24.06 21.19 -30.88
C SER A 310 -25.14 20.46 -31.70
N ALA A 311 -25.54 19.28 -31.23
CA ALA A 311 -26.67 18.54 -31.77
C ALA A 311 -28.02 19.09 -31.31
N TRP A 312 -28.04 19.99 -30.34
CA TRP A 312 -29.24 20.60 -29.80
C TRP A 312 -29.39 22.03 -30.31
N LYS A 313 -30.63 22.40 -30.64
CA LYS A 313 -31.01 23.76 -30.99
C LYS A 313 -32.03 24.26 -29.98
N TRP A 314 -31.78 25.45 -29.44
CA TRP A 314 -32.77 26.17 -28.64
C TRP A 314 -33.94 26.61 -29.53
N ASP A 315 -35.14 26.15 -29.21
CA ASP A 315 -36.35 26.64 -29.86
C ASP A 315 -36.78 27.93 -29.17
N VAL A 316 -36.35 29.07 -29.71
CA VAL A 316 -36.71 30.41 -29.22
C VAL A 316 -38.03 30.83 -29.85
N PRO A 317 -39.14 30.95 -29.11
CA PRO A 317 -40.39 31.50 -29.65
C PRO A 317 -40.24 33.01 -29.89
N GLU A 318 -40.88 33.56 -30.93
CA GLU A 318 -40.76 34.98 -31.37
C GLU A 318 -41.26 36.05 -30.35
N GLY A 319 -41.55 35.67 -29.10
CA GLY A 319 -41.99 36.56 -28.01
C GLY A 319 -41.42 36.22 -26.63
N TRP A 320 -40.22 35.62 -26.58
CA TRP A 320 -39.59 35.20 -25.33
C TRP A 320 -39.29 36.37 -24.38
N LYS A 321 -39.68 36.22 -23.11
CA LYS A 321 -39.31 37.11 -22.00
C LYS A 321 -38.28 36.42 -21.11
N GLU A 322 -37.32 37.18 -20.58
CA GLU A 322 -36.33 36.70 -19.61
C GLU A 322 -37.04 35.97 -18.44
N GLY A 323 -36.75 34.67 -18.27
CA GLY A 323 -37.31 33.82 -17.22
C GLY A 323 -38.27 32.70 -17.67
N GLN A 324 -38.63 32.59 -18.96
CA GLN A 324 -39.39 31.45 -19.47
C GLN A 324 -38.48 30.26 -19.82
N ALA A 325 -38.85 29.05 -19.38
CA ALA A 325 -38.12 27.82 -19.70
C ALA A 325 -38.13 27.55 -21.21
N LEU A 326 -36.94 27.51 -21.83
CA LEU A 326 -36.79 27.05 -23.20
C LEU A 326 -36.70 25.53 -23.25
N THR A 327 -37.26 24.96 -24.31
CA THR A 327 -37.01 23.57 -24.69
C THR A 327 -36.02 23.54 -25.85
N ALA A 328 -35.06 22.63 -25.81
CA ALA A 328 -34.15 22.38 -26.92
C ALA A 328 -34.64 21.16 -27.70
N SER A 329 -34.70 21.28 -29.03
CA SER A 329 -34.98 20.14 -29.92
C SER A 329 -33.69 19.62 -30.54
N LEU A 330 -33.67 18.30 -30.81
CA LEU A 330 -32.56 17.65 -31.48
C LEU A 330 -32.54 18.03 -32.97
N LYS A 331 -31.37 18.42 -33.50
CA LYS A 331 -31.18 18.77 -34.91
C LYS A 331 -31.18 17.52 -35.80
N GLY A 332 -32.37 16.98 -36.07
CA GLY A 332 -32.56 15.84 -36.97
C GLY A 332 -31.73 14.61 -36.60
N SER A 333 -30.86 14.15 -37.52
CA SER A 333 -30.02 12.96 -37.35
C SER A 333 -28.58 13.25 -36.88
N TYR A 334 -28.24 14.50 -36.59
CA TYR A 334 -26.89 14.86 -36.17
C TYR A 334 -26.68 14.51 -34.70
N ARG A 335 -25.52 13.90 -34.39
CA ARG A 335 -25.09 13.55 -33.03
C ARG A 335 -23.70 14.13 -32.82
N TYR A 336 -23.42 14.55 -31.59
CA TYR A 336 -22.12 15.14 -31.26
C TYR A 336 -21.00 14.12 -31.50
N PRO A 337 -19.93 14.48 -32.23
CA PRO A 337 -18.96 13.50 -32.73
C PRO A 337 -18.05 12.91 -31.64
N PHE A 338 -17.77 13.66 -30.57
CA PHE A 338 -16.84 13.21 -29.53
C PHE A 338 -17.18 13.80 -28.16
N GLY A 339 -17.52 12.93 -27.20
CA GLY A 339 -17.81 13.32 -25.82
C GLY A 339 -19.25 13.80 -25.58
N LEU A 340 -19.46 14.49 -24.45
CA LEU A 340 -20.74 15.06 -24.07
C LEU A 340 -20.99 16.40 -24.80
N ASP A 341 -22.24 16.60 -25.23
CA ASP A 341 -22.63 17.81 -25.95
C ASP A 341 -22.53 19.05 -25.01
N PRO A 342 -21.84 20.13 -25.43
CA PRO A 342 -21.65 21.32 -24.60
C PRO A 342 -22.94 21.98 -24.15
N MET A 343 -24.04 21.80 -24.91
CA MET A 343 -25.33 22.45 -24.65
C MET A 343 -26.03 21.93 -23.40
N TRP A 344 -25.65 20.76 -22.89
CA TRP A 344 -26.15 20.27 -21.60
C TRP A 344 -25.68 21.14 -20.44
N HIS A 345 -24.56 21.87 -20.61
CA HIS A 345 -24.03 22.75 -19.57
C HIS A 345 -25.00 23.91 -19.26
N GLY A 346 -25.37 24.05 -17.99
CA GLY A 346 -26.29 25.10 -17.53
C GLY A 346 -27.78 24.79 -17.72
N THR A 347 -28.13 23.59 -18.19
CA THR A 347 -29.53 23.13 -18.25
C THR A 347 -30.01 22.63 -16.89
N GLU A 348 -31.30 22.83 -16.57
CA GLU A 348 -31.88 22.37 -15.30
C GLU A 348 -31.88 20.82 -15.18
N ASN A 349 -31.86 20.11 -16.31
CA ASN A 349 -31.93 18.65 -16.38
C ASN A 349 -30.59 17.96 -16.68
N ASP A 350 -29.46 18.70 -16.69
CA ASP A 350 -28.12 18.13 -16.90
C ASP A 350 -27.82 17.00 -15.89
N LEU A 351 -28.05 17.27 -14.60
CA LEU A 351 -27.75 16.31 -13.55
C LEU A 351 -28.50 14.99 -13.74
N LEU A 352 -29.74 15.03 -14.24
CA LEU A 352 -30.54 13.83 -14.49
C LEU A 352 -29.95 12.99 -15.64
N PHE A 353 -29.52 13.66 -16.72
CA PHE A 353 -28.89 13.01 -17.87
C PHE A 353 -27.52 12.44 -17.51
N THR A 354 -26.64 13.28 -16.94
CA THR A 354 -25.27 12.94 -16.56
C THR A 354 -25.23 11.83 -15.52
N ASN A 355 -26.15 11.82 -14.56
CA ASN A 355 -26.29 10.73 -13.59
C ASN A 355 -26.63 9.39 -14.28
N SER A 356 -27.67 9.38 -15.13
CA SER A 356 -28.07 8.17 -15.88
C SER A 356 -26.95 7.63 -16.77
N TYR A 357 -26.21 8.52 -17.43
CA TYR A 357 -25.06 8.17 -18.28
C TYR A 357 -23.91 7.57 -17.46
N LYS A 358 -23.41 8.28 -16.44
CA LYS A 358 -22.26 7.85 -15.64
C LYS A 358 -22.55 6.56 -14.86
N MET A 359 -23.75 6.40 -14.31
CA MET A 359 -24.16 5.16 -13.63
C MET A 359 -24.11 3.94 -14.57
N LYS A 360 -24.64 4.07 -15.79
CA LYS A 360 -24.64 2.96 -16.78
C LYS A 360 -23.23 2.67 -17.28
N MET A 361 -22.44 3.70 -17.56
CA MET A 361 -21.05 3.55 -17.99
C MET A 361 -20.22 2.81 -16.92
N SER A 362 -20.42 3.14 -15.65
CA SER A 362 -19.78 2.47 -14.52
C SER A 362 -20.07 0.96 -14.48
N ILE A 363 -21.33 0.54 -14.71
CA ILE A 363 -21.71 -0.88 -14.74
C ILE A 363 -21.06 -1.59 -15.93
N ILE A 364 -21.06 -0.97 -17.12
CA ILE A 364 -20.44 -1.55 -18.33
C ILE A 364 -18.94 -1.75 -18.13
N MET A 365 -18.25 -0.73 -17.59
CA MET A 365 -16.82 -0.81 -17.30
C MET A 365 -16.50 -1.86 -16.24
N GLY A 366 -17.33 -1.95 -15.19
CA GLY A 366 -17.18 -2.98 -14.16
C GLY A 366 -17.33 -4.39 -14.71
N TRP A 367 -18.36 -4.63 -15.51
CA TRP A 367 -18.56 -5.91 -16.20
C TRP A 367 -17.39 -6.24 -17.13
N ALA A 368 -16.92 -5.29 -17.94
CA ALA A 368 -15.79 -5.51 -18.85
C ALA A 368 -14.50 -5.85 -18.08
N HIS A 369 -14.21 -5.11 -17.00
CA HIS A 369 -13.03 -5.34 -16.17
C HIS A 369 -13.07 -6.70 -15.47
N MET A 370 -14.18 -7.06 -14.83
CA MET A 370 -14.32 -8.37 -14.15
C MET A 370 -14.30 -9.55 -15.12
N THR A 371 -14.94 -9.42 -16.29
CA THR A 371 -14.92 -10.45 -17.33
C THR A 371 -13.49 -10.66 -17.85
N TYR A 372 -12.74 -9.57 -18.06
CA TYR A 372 -11.34 -9.63 -18.46
C TYR A 372 -10.47 -10.31 -17.39
N SER A 373 -10.67 -10.01 -16.11
CA SER A 373 -9.95 -10.66 -15.02
C SER A 373 -10.26 -12.16 -14.91
N LEU A 374 -11.52 -12.57 -15.12
CA LEU A 374 -11.90 -13.99 -15.11
C LEU A 374 -11.19 -14.78 -16.24
N CYS A 375 -10.92 -14.16 -17.38
CA CYS A 375 -10.17 -14.79 -18.46
C CYS A 375 -8.73 -15.18 -18.04
N PHE A 376 -8.13 -14.48 -17.07
CA PHE A 376 -6.81 -14.88 -16.54
C PHE A 376 -6.87 -16.17 -15.72
N ALA A 377 -7.99 -16.44 -15.03
CA ALA A 377 -8.17 -17.70 -14.33
C ALA A 377 -8.14 -18.89 -15.31
N TYR A 378 -8.73 -18.73 -16.50
CA TYR A 378 -8.63 -19.72 -17.57
C TYR A 378 -7.21 -19.91 -18.08
N ILE A 379 -6.46 -18.82 -18.26
CA ILE A 379 -5.06 -18.87 -18.71
C ILE A 379 -4.19 -19.59 -17.68
N ASN A 380 -4.36 -19.29 -16.39
CA ASN A 380 -3.69 -19.98 -15.29
C ASN A 380 -4.02 -21.48 -15.29
N ALA A 381 -5.29 -21.85 -15.33
CA ALA A 381 -5.71 -23.26 -15.34
C ALA A 381 -5.17 -24.04 -16.56
N ARG A 382 -5.09 -23.38 -17.72
CA ARG A 382 -4.48 -23.95 -18.94
C ARG A 382 -2.96 -24.12 -18.80
N HIS A 383 -2.27 -23.14 -18.20
CA HIS A 383 -0.82 -23.18 -18.00
C HIS A 383 -0.41 -24.31 -17.04
N PHE A 384 -1.09 -24.42 -15.89
CA PHE A 384 -0.86 -25.48 -14.90
C PHE A 384 -1.40 -26.85 -15.33
N LYS A 385 -2.04 -26.95 -16.51
CA LYS A 385 -2.62 -28.18 -17.07
C LYS A 385 -3.59 -28.87 -16.11
N LYS A 386 -4.41 -28.10 -15.39
CA LYS A 386 -5.47 -28.61 -14.50
C LYS A 386 -6.82 -28.52 -15.23
N PRO A 387 -7.24 -29.55 -15.99
CA PRO A 387 -8.49 -29.51 -16.74
C PRO A 387 -9.72 -29.40 -15.82
N ILE A 388 -9.60 -29.92 -14.58
CA ILE A 388 -10.69 -29.88 -13.60
C ILE A 388 -11.06 -28.46 -13.17
N ASP A 389 -10.09 -27.55 -13.05
CA ASP A 389 -10.37 -26.16 -12.68
C ASP A 389 -11.06 -25.40 -13.82
N ILE A 390 -10.80 -25.78 -15.07
CA ILE A 390 -11.47 -25.21 -16.25
C ILE A 390 -12.95 -25.60 -16.25
N TRP A 391 -13.26 -26.89 -16.13
CA TRP A 391 -14.63 -27.39 -16.20
C TRP A 391 -15.42 -27.17 -14.91
N GLY A 392 -14.77 -27.23 -13.75
CA GLY A 392 -15.40 -27.12 -12.44
C GLY A 392 -15.59 -25.69 -11.95
N ASN A 393 -14.61 -24.81 -12.19
CA ASN A 393 -14.66 -23.44 -11.63
C ASN A 393 -14.88 -22.40 -12.74
N PHE A 394 -14.05 -22.39 -13.79
CA PHE A 394 -14.08 -21.32 -14.79
C PHE A 394 -15.36 -21.31 -15.64
N ILE A 395 -15.72 -22.44 -16.26
CA ILE A 395 -16.87 -22.50 -17.17
C ILE A 395 -18.19 -22.18 -16.44
N PRO A 396 -18.52 -22.83 -15.31
CA PRO A 396 -19.76 -22.51 -14.58
C PRO A 396 -19.77 -21.08 -14.08
N GLY A 397 -18.64 -20.58 -13.56
CA GLY A 397 -18.53 -19.20 -13.08
C GLY A 397 -18.70 -18.15 -14.18
N MET A 398 -18.09 -18.36 -15.35
CA MET A 398 -18.20 -17.46 -16.50
C MET A 398 -19.63 -17.42 -17.05
N ILE A 399 -20.27 -18.58 -17.17
CA ILE A 399 -21.66 -18.69 -17.63
C ILE A 399 -22.59 -18.00 -16.65
N PHE A 400 -22.45 -18.28 -15.35
CA PHE A 400 -23.26 -17.66 -14.29
C PHE A 400 -23.16 -16.13 -14.34
N PHE A 401 -21.94 -15.60 -14.41
CA PHE A 401 -21.69 -14.16 -14.44
C PHE A 401 -22.25 -13.50 -15.71
N GLN A 402 -22.03 -14.10 -16.88
CA GLN A 402 -22.48 -13.56 -18.16
C GLN A 402 -24.00 -13.63 -18.34
N ALA A 403 -24.66 -14.68 -17.81
CA ALA A 403 -26.11 -14.85 -17.90
C ALA A 403 -26.88 -13.74 -17.17
N ILE A 404 -26.34 -13.23 -16.05
CA ILE A 404 -26.98 -12.19 -15.24
C ILE A 404 -26.48 -10.79 -15.64
N PHE A 405 -25.18 -10.54 -15.46
CA PHE A 405 -24.62 -9.19 -15.61
C PHE A 405 -24.26 -8.87 -17.06
N GLY A 406 -23.82 -9.88 -17.82
CA GLY A 406 -23.65 -9.73 -19.26
C GLY A 406 -24.96 -9.40 -19.97
N TYR A 407 -26.06 -10.05 -19.57
CA TYR A 407 -27.40 -9.73 -20.05
C TYR A 407 -27.80 -8.29 -19.69
N LEU A 408 -27.55 -7.84 -18.45
CA LEU A 408 -27.82 -6.46 -18.04
C LEU A 408 -27.07 -5.44 -18.93
N VAL A 409 -25.79 -5.68 -19.22
CA VAL A 409 -24.99 -4.81 -20.10
C VAL A 409 -25.54 -4.80 -21.52
N LEU A 410 -25.91 -5.95 -22.07
CA LEU A 410 -26.55 -6.04 -23.38
C LEU A 410 -27.87 -5.26 -23.42
N CYS A 411 -28.69 -5.32 -22.37
CA CYS A 411 -29.92 -4.53 -22.27
C CYS A 411 -29.64 -3.02 -22.19
N ILE A 412 -28.58 -2.59 -21.51
CA ILE A 412 -28.18 -1.18 -21.47
C ILE A 412 -27.81 -0.69 -22.88
N ILE A 413 -26.94 -1.41 -23.57
CA ILE A 413 -26.48 -1.06 -24.92
C ILE A 413 -27.65 -1.08 -25.90
N TYR A 414 -28.48 -2.13 -25.85
CA TYR A 414 -29.66 -2.23 -26.71
C TYR A 414 -30.64 -1.08 -26.46
N LYS A 415 -30.90 -0.71 -25.20
CA LYS A 415 -31.76 0.43 -24.87
C LYS A 415 -31.23 1.75 -25.45
N TRP A 416 -29.91 1.91 -25.57
CA TRP A 416 -29.30 3.09 -26.22
C TRP A 416 -29.42 3.09 -27.74
N THR A 417 -29.55 1.93 -28.38
CA THR A 417 -29.67 1.83 -29.85
C THR A 417 -31.09 2.05 -30.39
N VAL A 418 -32.11 1.89 -29.53
CA VAL A 418 -33.52 2.00 -29.94
C VAL A 418 -34.05 3.41 -29.74
N ASP A 419 -34.67 3.98 -30.78
CA ASP A 419 -35.38 5.25 -30.69
C ASP A 419 -36.80 5.05 -30.14
N TRP A 420 -36.97 5.36 -28.85
CA TRP A 420 -38.24 5.23 -28.13
C TRP A 420 -39.26 6.31 -28.53
N ALA A 421 -38.79 7.51 -28.89
CA ALA A 421 -39.67 8.63 -29.23
C ALA A 421 -40.32 8.44 -30.62
N GLY A 422 -39.55 7.94 -31.60
CA GLY A 422 -40.06 7.61 -32.93
C GLY A 422 -40.94 6.36 -32.98
N SER A 423 -40.79 5.44 -32.02
CA SER A 423 -41.50 4.14 -32.00
C SER A 423 -42.83 4.16 -31.24
N GLY A 424 -43.15 5.24 -30.51
CA GLY A 424 -44.35 5.34 -29.68
C GLY A 424 -44.43 4.34 -28.52
N ARG A 425 -43.30 3.74 -28.12
CA ARG A 425 -43.19 2.78 -27.01
C ARG A 425 -42.59 3.44 -25.78
N ASN A 426 -43.08 3.09 -24.60
CA ASN A 426 -42.52 3.61 -23.34
C ASN A 426 -41.19 2.91 -23.01
N PRO A 427 -40.13 3.66 -22.65
CA PRO A 427 -38.83 3.07 -22.34
C PRO A 427 -38.86 2.31 -21.00
N PRO A 428 -38.55 1.00 -20.96
CA PRO A 428 -38.63 0.21 -19.74
C PRO A 428 -37.53 0.56 -18.73
N GLY A 429 -37.83 0.44 -17.43
CA GLY A 429 -36.86 0.57 -16.35
C GLY A 429 -35.96 -0.66 -16.22
N LEU A 430 -34.66 -0.52 -16.50
CA LEU A 430 -33.71 -1.65 -16.50
C LEU A 430 -33.52 -2.26 -15.09
N LEU A 431 -33.59 -1.45 -14.04
CA LEU A 431 -33.47 -1.91 -12.66
C LEU A 431 -34.67 -2.77 -12.27
N ASN A 432 -35.89 -2.28 -12.51
CA ASN A 432 -37.11 -3.03 -12.23
C ASN A 432 -37.17 -4.32 -13.05
N MET A 433 -36.74 -4.28 -14.31
CA MET A 433 -36.61 -5.47 -15.15
C MET A 433 -35.66 -6.51 -14.52
N LEU A 434 -34.51 -6.10 -13.98
CA LEU A 434 -33.57 -7.01 -13.32
C LEU A 434 -34.16 -7.59 -12.02
N ILE A 435 -34.86 -6.78 -11.22
CA ILE A 435 -35.53 -7.27 -10.00
C ILE A 435 -36.62 -8.28 -10.36
N TYR A 436 -37.49 -7.95 -11.31
CA TYR A 436 -38.57 -8.84 -11.72
C TYR A 436 -38.08 -10.11 -12.40
N MET A 437 -36.92 -10.08 -13.08
CA MET A 437 -36.29 -11.27 -13.62
C MET A 437 -36.04 -12.34 -12.54
N PHE A 438 -35.66 -11.95 -11.32
CA PHE A 438 -35.45 -12.89 -10.21
C PHE A 438 -36.72 -13.16 -9.39
N LEU A 439 -37.56 -12.14 -9.16
CA LEU A 439 -38.68 -12.23 -8.22
C LEU A 439 -39.97 -12.75 -8.86
N GLN A 440 -40.20 -12.48 -10.15
CA GLN A 440 -41.40 -12.89 -10.90
C GLN A 440 -41.02 -13.31 -12.34
N PRO A 441 -40.40 -14.50 -12.51
CA PRO A 441 -39.92 -14.94 -13.82
C PRO A 441 -41.07 -15.05 -14.82
N GLY A 442 -40.91 -14.41 -15.99
CA GLY A 442 -41.84 -14.51 -17.12
C GLY A 442 -42.99 -13.50 -17.13
N LYS A 443 -43.13 -12.62 -16.13
CA LYS A 443 -44.08 -11.51 -16.15
C LYS A 443 -43.41 -10.22 -16.64
N ILE A 444 -43.84 -9.71 -17.79
CA ILE A 444 -43.46 -8.39 -18.31
C ILE A 444 -44.71 -7.52 -18.31
N GLU A 445 -44.62 -6.28 -17.83
CA GLU A 445 -45.73 -5.32 -17.89
C GLU A 445 -46.13 -5.08 -19.36
N GLU A 446 -47.42 -5.21 -19.67
CA GLU A 446 -47.96 -5.04 -21.02
C GLU A 446 -47.59 -3.64 -21.56
N GLY A 447 -46.83 -3.60 -22.67
CA GLY A 447 -46.38 -2.37 -23.31
C GLY A 447 -44.95 -1.91 -22.98
N MET A 448 -44.22 -2.61 -22.09
CA MET A 448 -42.82 -2.31 -21.72
C MET A 448 -41.80 -3.36 -22.20
N GLU A 449 -42.08 -4.05 -23.30
CA GLU A 449 -41.14 -5.03 -23.88
C GLU A 449 -39.92 -4.34 -24.51
N LEU A 450 -38.73 -4.79 -24.12
CA LEU A 450 -37.47 -4.31 -24.68
C LEU A 450 -37.27 -4.86 -26.11
N TYR A 451 -37.47 -6.17 -26.28
CA TYR A 451 -37.38 -6.83 -27.58
C TYR A 451 -38.38 -8.01 -27.65
N PRO A 452 -38.80 -8.42 -28.85
CA PRO A 452 -39.73 -9.54 -29.02
C PRO A 452 -39.17 -10.84 -28.42
N GLY A 453 -39.94 -11.53 -27.57
CA GLY A 453 -39.52 -12.80 -26.95
C GLY A 453 -38.68 -12.66 -25.67
N GLN A 454 -38.61 -11.46 -25.08
CA GLN A 454 -37.86 -11.19 -23.85
C GLN A 454 -38.20 -12.15 -22.68
N ALA A 455 -39.48 -12.49 -22.49
CA ALA A 455 -39.90 -13.34 -21.38
C ALA A 455 -39.27 -14.76 -21.46
N GLY A 456 -39.22 -15.33 -22.67
CA GLY A 456 -38.60 -16.64 -22.89
C GLY A 456 -37.09 -16.63 -22.63
N VAL A 457 -36.40 -15.58 -23.10
CA VAL A 457 -34.95 -15.41 -22.89
C VAL A 457 -34.61 -15.24 -21.41
N GLN A 458 -35.37 -14.43 -20.66
CA GLN A 458 -35.13 -14.22 -19.23
C GLN A 458 -35.28 -15.50 -18.41
N VAL A 459 -36.33 -16.29 -18.68
CA VAL A 459 -36.55 -17.58 -18.00
C VAL A 459 -35.43 -18.57 -18.35
N PHE A 460 -35.03 -18.64 -19.62
CA PHE A 460 -33.92 -19.49 -20.05
C PHE A 460 -32.61 -19.12 -19.38
N LEU A 461 -32.24 -17.84 -19.35
CA LEU A 461 -31.01 -17.36 -18.71
C LEU A 461 -31.02 -17.60 -17.19
N LEU A 462 -32.15 -17.38 -16.52
CA LEU A 462 -32.29 -17.62 -15.09
C LEU A 462 -32.12 -19.11 -14.75
N LEU A 463 -32.78 -20.00 -15.51
CA LEU A 463 -32.63 -21.44 -15.34
C LEU A 463 -31.18 -21.87 -15.61
N PHE A 464 -30.58 -21.34 -16.67
CA PHE A 464 -29.20 -21.64 -17.02
C PHE A 464 -28.22 -21.21 -15.93
N ALA A 465 -28.40 -20.03 -15.33
CA ALA A 465 -27.62 -19.56 -14.19
C ALA A 465 -27.83 -20.44 -12.94
N PHE A 466 -29.06 -20.83 -12.64
CA PHE A 466 -29.37 -21.66 -11.47
C PHE A 466 -28.75 -23.06 -11.56
N VAL A 467 -28.73 -23.65 -12.76
CA VAL A 467 -28.09 -24.95 -13.01
C VAL A 467 -26.57 -24.90 -12.82
N GLN A 468 -25.93 -23.76 -13.05
CA GLN A 468 -24.48 -23.64 -12.83
C GLN A 468 -24.08 -23.70 -11.36
N VAL A 469 -24.95 -23.32 -10.42
CA VAL A 469 -24.60 -23.31 -8.99
C VAL A 469 -24.32 -24.73 -8.46
N PRO A 470 -25.19 -25.74 -8.68
CA PRO A 470 -24.87 -27.13 -8.34
C PRO A 470 -23.65 -27.68 -9.10
N ILE A 471 -23.44 -27.29 -10.36
CA ILE A 471 -22.29 -27.76 -11.16
C ILE A 471 -20.99 -27.24 -10.54
N LEU A 472 -20.92 -25.95 -10.19
CA LEU A 472 -19.74 -25.35 -9.56
C LEU A 472 -19.44 -26.00 -8.20
N LEU A 473 -20.48 -26.31 -7.41
CA LEU A 473 -20.31 -26.90 -6.09
C LEU A 473 -19.86 -28.36 -6.13
N PHE A 474 -20.47 -29.18 -6.99
CA PHE A 474 -20.28 -30.64 -6.95
C PHE A 474 -19.25 -31.17 -7.95
N LEU A 475 -19.03 -30.52 -9.09
CA LEU A 475 -18.21 -31.12 -10.16
C LEU A 475 -16.77 -31.38 -9.71
N LYS A 476 -16.12 -30.40 -9.06
CA LYS A 476 -14.72 -30.51 -8.63
C LYS A 476 -14.51 -31.54 -7.50
N PRO A 477 -15.24 -31.51 -6.37
CA PRO A 477 -15.05 -32.47 -5.29
C PRO A 477 -15.36 -33.92 -5.70
N PHE A 478 -16.44 -34.15 -6.46
CA PHE A 478 -16.79 -35.50 -6.90
C PHE A 478 -15.81 -36.05 -7.93
N TYR A 479 -15.29 -35.19 -8.82
CA TYR A 479 -14.25 -35.62 -9.76
C TYR A 479 -12.96 -36.02 -9.04
N LEU A 480 -12.50 -35.21 -8.08
CA LEU A 480 -11.31 -35.53 -7.27
C LEU A 480 -11.49 -36.82 -6.48
N ARG A 481 -12.68 -37.04 -5.89
CA ARG A 481 -13.02 -38.30 -5.22
C ARG A 481 -12.98 -39.50 -6.18
N TRP A 482 -13.51 -39.34 -7.39
CA TRP A 482 -13.47 -40.39 -8.41
C TRP A 482 -12.03 -40.71 -8.83
N GLU A 483 -11.20 -39.70 -9.03
CA GLU A 483 -9.78 -39.85 -9.37
C GLU A 483 -9.00 -40.55 -8.25
N HIS A 484 -9.22 -40.15 -7.00
CA HIS A 484 -8.60 -40.79 -5.83
C HIS A 484 -9.02 -42.27 -5.70
N ASN A 485 -10.32 -42.57 -5.82
CA ASN A 485 -10.82 -43.95 -5.79
C ASN A 485 -10.25 -44.79 -6.94
N ARG A 486 -10.08 -44.20 -8.12
CA ARG A 486 -9.46 -44.86 -9.29
C ARG A 486 -7.96 -45.09 -9.09
N ALA A 487 -7.26 -44.15 -8.44
CA ALA A 487 -5.84 -44.31 -8.10
C ALA A 487 -5.66 -45.47 -7.09
N ARG A 488 -6.51 -45.53 -6.06
CA ARG A 488 -6.54 -46.68 -5.11
C ARG A 488 -6.86 -47.99 -5.81
N ALA A 489 -7.84 -48.01 -6.71
CA ALA A 489 -8.21 -49.22 -7.47
C ALA A 489 -7.08 -49.73 -8.40
N LYS A 490 -6.17 -48.84 -8.82
CA LYS A 490 -4.97 -49.20 -9.61
C LYS A 490 -3.76 -49.60 -8.74
N GLY A 491 -3.93 -49.68 -7.41
CA GLY A 491 -2.88 -50.11 -6.49
C GLY A 491 -1.86 -49.03 -6.12
N TYR A 492 -2.06 -47.77 -6.52
CA TYR A 492 -1.25 -46.66 -6.00
C TYR A 492 -1.71 -46.36 -4.57
N ARG A 493 -0.97 -46.90 -3.59
CA ARG A 493 -1.13 -46.59 -2.17
C ARG A 493 -0.11 -45.53 -1.77
N GLY A 494 -0.49 -44.64 -0.85
CA GLY A 494 0.46 -43.72 -0.23
C GLY A 494 1.57 -44.49 0.47
N ILE A 495 2.80 -43.99 0.40
CA ILE A 495 3.92 -44.55 1.15
C ILE A 495 3.64 -44.27 2.64
N GLY A 496 3.04 -45.23 3.35
CA GLY A 496 2.71 -45.12 4.79
C GLY A 496 1.38 -45.71 5.24
N GLU A 497 0.47 -46.12 4.34
CA GLU A 497 -0.86 -46.61 4.75
C GLU A 497 -0.78 -48.07 5.27
N HIS A 498 -0.92 -48.26 6.60
CA HIS A 498 -1.05 -49.58 7.23
C HIS A 498 -2.41 -50.21 6.90
N SER A 499 -2.39 -51.38 6.28
CA SER A 499 -3.60 -52.12 5.88
C SER A 499 -4.34 -52.70 7.09
N HIS A 500 -5.54 -52.17 7.38
CA HIS A 500 -6.59 -53.01 7.96
C HIS A 500 -7.29 -53.74 6.81
N VAL A 501 -6.76 -54.93 6.46
CA VAL A 501 -7.51 -55.85 5.61
C VAL A 501 -8.68 -56.36 6.45
N SER A 502 -9.89 -55.93 6.12
CA SER A 502 -11.12 -56.50 6.66
C SER A 502 -11.25 -57.93 6.11
N ALA A 503 -10.80 -58.91 6.90
CA ALA A 503 -10.91 -60.33 6.61
C ALA A 503 -12.35 -60.81 6.83
N LEU A 504 -13.22 -60.55 5.87
CA LEU A 504 -14.54 -61.17 5.75
C LEU A 504 -14.88 -61.39 4.27
N ASP A 505 -14.05 -62.19 3.59
CA ASP A 505 -14.50 -63.03 2.47
C ASP A 505 -13.39 -64.04 2.16
N ASP A 506 -13.71 -65.32 2.42
CA ASP A 506 -13.19 -66.57 1.84
C ASP A 506 -13.11 -67.66 2.92
N GLU A 507 -14.20 -68.42 2.99
CA GLU A 507 -14.25 -69.75 3.57
C GLU A 507 -13.46 -70.74 2.70
N ASP A 508 -12.90 -71.73 3.39
CA ASP A 508 -12.61 -73.10 2.94
C ASP A 508 -11.20 -73.55 2.48
N GLU A 509 -10.82 -74.66 3.13
CA GLU A 509 -9.85 -75.71 2.83
C GLU A 509 -8.36 -75.59 3.26
N ALA A 510 -8.12 -76.19 4.43
CA ALA A 510 -7.22 -77.32 4.69
C ALA A 510 -5.69 -77.11 4.64
N GLY A 511 -5.01 -77.35 5.78
CA GLY A 511 -3.57 -77.61 5.79
C GLY A 511 -2.87 -77.46 7.14
N ASN A 512 -3.05 -78.45 8.01
CA ASN A 512 -2.40 -78.66 9.31
C ASN A 512 -0.85 -78.50 9.31
N GLY A 513 -0.32 -77.80 10.32
CA GLY A 513 0.86 -78.27 11.06
C GLY A 513 2.19 -77.48 10.98
N ASN A 514 2.45 -76.75 12.08
CA ASN A 514 3.72 -76.75 12.83
C ASN A 514 4.90 -75.86 12.37
N GLY A 515 5.43 -75.06 13.30
CA GLY A 515 6.88 -74.84 13.41
C GLY A 515 7.38 -73.38 13.47
N ASN A 516 7.67 -72.93 14.70
CA ASN A 516 8.84 -72.15 15.11
C ASN A 516 9.40 -71.04 14.20
N THR A 517 9.28 -69.82 14.73
CA THR A 517 10.40 -68.93 15.06
C THR A 517 11.80 -69.39 14.62
N ARG A 518 12.39 -68.68 13.65
CA ARG A 518 13.84 -68.48 13.63
C ARG A 518 14.25 -67.22 12.88
N HIS A 519 14.78 -66.31 13.67
CA HIS A 519 15.64 -65.21 13.30
C HIS A 519 16.96 -65.78 12.74
N SER A 520 17.37 -65.34 11.55
CA SER A 520 18.79 -65.40 11.16
C SER A 520 19.09 -64.25 10.21
N LEU A 521 19.92 -63.34 10.71
CA LEU A 521 20.74 -62.42 9.93
C LEU A 521 21.35 -63.17 8.74
N ASP A 522 21.25 -62.58 7.56
CA ASP A 522 22.37 -62.62 6.65
C ASP A 522 22.61 -61.22 6.08
N SER A 523 23.86 -60.83 6.17
CA SER A 523 24.41 -59.55 5.73
C SER A 523 25.00 -59.78 4.35
N ASP A 524 24.53 -59.06 3.33
CA ASP A 524 25.43 -58.70 2.24
C ASP A 524 25.11 -57.32 1.67
N ALA A 525 26.20 -56.64 1.34
CA ALA A 525 26.29 -55.22 1.12
C ALA A 525 25.58 -54.77 -0.17
N GLY A 526 24.69 -53.78 -0.02
CA GLY A 526 24.09 -53.05 -1.13
C GLY A 526 23.84 -51.61 -0.73
N VAL A 527 24.81 -50.75 -0.99
CA VAL A 527 24.70 -49.28 -1.15
C VAL A 527 23.69 -48.62 -0.20
N ALA A 528 24.14 -48.32 1.03
CA ALA A 528 23.44 -47.41 1.92
C ALA A 528 23.42 -46.01 1.30
N MET A 529 22.31 -45.65 0.64
CA MET A 529 21.95 -44.25 0.46
C MET A 529 21.69 -43.67 1.85
N ILE A 530 22.61 -42.84 2.29
CA ILE A 530 22.42 -41.92 3.40
C ILE A 530 21.42 -40.86 2.91
N THR A 531 20.13 -41.12 3.12
CA THR A 531 19.13 -40.05 3.28
C THR A 531 18.75 -40.08 4.75
N GLN A 532 19.59 -39.44 5.55
CA GLN A 532 19.33 -39.19 6.94
C GLN A 532 18.31 -38.06 7.03
N ASP A 533 17.27 -38.32 7.80
CA ASP A 533 16.15 -37.45 8.16
C ASP A 533 16.56 -35.97 8.31
N LEU A 534 15.96 -35.11 7.49
CA LEU A 534 15.82 -33.70 7.80
C LEU A 534 14.34 -33.30 7.58
N HIS A 535 13.64 -33.12 8.70
CA HIS A 535 12.32 -32.51 8.80
C HIS A 535 12.22 -31.23 7.96
N GLY A 536 11.11 -31.11 7.22
CA GLY A 536 10.72 -29.89 6.51
C GLY A 536 9.51 -30.13 5.63
N GLU A 537 8.33 -30.17 6.27
CA GLU A 537 6.99 -29.83 5.75
C GLU A 537 6.81 -29.84 4.23
N ASP A 538 6.48 -31.01 3.70
CA ASP A 538 5.56 -31.20 2.58
C ASP A 538 5.10 -32.66 2.73
N GLU A 539 4.43 -32.93 3.85
CA GLU A 539 3.62 -34.14 3.97
C GLU A 539 2.60 -34.07 2.83
N HIS A 540 2.55 -35.11 2.01
CA HIS A 540 1.46 -35.30 1.08
C HIS A 540 0.17 -35.34 1.91
N GLU A 541 -0.53 -34.22 2.03
CA GLU A 541 -1.83 -34.13 2.72
C GLU A 541 -2.69 -35.30 2.22
N GLU A 542 -3.07 -36.18 3.14
CA GLU A 542 -3.99 -37.25 2.84
C GLU A 542 -5.24 -36.62 2.22
N PHE A 543 -5.69 -37.12 1.07
CA PHE A 543 -6.85 -36.55 0.39
C PHE A 543 -8.09 -36.68 1.28
N GLU A 544 -8.41 -35.62 2.00
CA GLU A 544 -9.59 -35.57 2.86
C GLU A 544 -10.75 -34.95 2.08
N PHE A 545 -11.67 -35.82 1.65
CA PHE A 545 -12.84 -35.40 0.88
C PHE A 545 -13.68 -34.35 1.61
N GLY A 546 -13.72 -34.39 2.94
CA GLY A 546 -14.44 -33.44 3.79
C GLY A 546 -13.92 -32.01 3.61
N GLU A 547 -12.61 -31.82 3.68
CA GLU A 547 -11.97 -30.50 3.54
C GLU A 547 -12.17 -29.92 2.14
N VAL A 548 -11.97 -30.73 1.10
CA VAL A 548 -12.18 -30.32 -0.30
C VAL A 548 -13.63 -29.90 -0.54
N MET A 549 -14.61 -30.62 0.05
CA MET A 549 -16.01 -30.25 -0.05
C MET A 549 -16.31 -28.94 0.68
N ILE A 550 -15.82 -28.77 1.91
CA ILE A 550 -16.03 -27.53 2.68
C ILE A 550 -15.43 -26.33 1.96
N HIS A 551 -14.19 -26.44 1.49
CA HIS A 551 -13.51 -25.39 0.73
C HIS A 551 -14.29 -25.02 -0.55
N GLN A 552 -14.78 -26.02 -1.29
CA GLN A 552 -15.56 -25.76 -2.50
C GLN A 552 -16.93 -25.12 -2.21
N VAL A 553 -17.59 -25.49 -1.11
CA VAL A 553 -18.85 -24.85 -0.68
C VAL A 553 -18.60 -23.38 -0.36
N ILE A 554 -17.55 -23.06 0.39
CA ILE A 554 -17.16 -21.67 0.69
C ILE A 554 -16.89 -20.91 -0.61
N HIS A 555 -16.04 -21.46 -1.48
CA HIS A 555 -15.71 -20.85 -2.77
C HIS A 555 -16.96 -20.59 -3.64
N THR A 556 -17.92 -21.52 -3.66
CA THR A 556 -19.16 -21.36 -4.44
C THR A 556 -20.02 -20.22 -3.91
N ILE A 557 -20.24 -20.18 -2.58
CA ILE A 557 -21.06 -19.16 -1.92
C ILE A 557 -20.39 -17.78 -2.09
N GLU A 558 -19.09 -17.72 -1.81
CA GLU A 558 -18.30 -16.50 -1.95
C GLU A 558 -18.32 -16.00 -3.39
N PHE A 559 -18.09 -16.85 -4.39
CA PHE A 559 -18.10 -16.44 -5.79
C PHE A 559 -19.45 -15.86 -6.22
N CYS A 560 -20.56 -16.54 -5.87
CA CYS A 560 -21.91 -16.09 -6.25
C CYS A 560 -22.28 -14.75 -5.60
N LEU A 561 -21.98 -14.58 -4.31
CA LEU A 561 -22.23 -13.32 -3.59
C LEU A 561 -21.32 -12.20 -4.11
N ASN A 562 -20.05 -12.50 -4.36
CA ASN A 562 -19.08 -11.55 -4.88
C ASN A 562 -19.44 -11.07 -6.29
N CYS A 563 -20.07 -11.88 -7.14
CA CYS A 563 -20.55 -11.40 -8.45
C CYS A 563 -21.54 -10.24 -8.32
N VAL A 564 -22.45 -10.28 -7.34
CA VAL A 564 -23.41 -9.18 -7.09
C VAL A 564 -22.74 -8.01 -6.39
N SER A 565 -22.02 -8.30 -5.31
CA SER A 565 -21.34 -7.30 -4.48
C SER A 565 -20.30 -6.50 -5.28
N HIS A 566 -19.45 -7.18 -6.07
CA HIS A 566 -18.41 -6.51 -6.86
C HIS A 566 -19.02 -5.65 -7.96
N THR A 567 -20.06 -6.13 -8.66
CA THR A 567 -20.75 -5.32 -9.70
C THR A 567 -21.35 -4.05 -9.11
N ALA A 568 -21.97 -4.13 -7.92
CA ALA A 568 -22.50 -2.97 -7.23
C ALA A 568 -21.38 -2.02 -6.75
N SER A 569 -20.25 -2.55 -6.30
CA SER A 569 -19.07 -1.77 -5.87
C SER A 569 -18.54 -0.83 -6.97
N TYR A 570 -18.67 -1.22 -8.25
CA TYR A 570 -18.26 -0.37 -9.37
C TYR A 570 -19.05 0.94 -9.47
N LEU A 571 -20.26 1.05 -8.90
CA LEU A 571 -21.04 2.30 -8.84
C LEU A 571 -20.27 3.45 -8.20
N ARG A 572 -19.22 3.15 -7.44
CA ARG A 572 -18.27 4.13 -6.93
C ARG A 572 -17.63 4.98 -8.01
N LEU A 573 -17.35 4.41 -9.19
CA LEU A 573 -16.82 5.15 -10.35
C LEU A 573 -17.72 6.34 -10.69
N TRP A 574 -19.03 6.10 -10.70
CA TRP A 574 -20.04 7.13 -10.93
C TRP A 574 -20.11 8.11 -9.75
N ALA A 575 -20.20 7.62 -8.51
CA ALA A 575 -20.38 8.47 -7.34
C ALA A 575 -19.23 9.48 -7.16
N LEU A 576 -17.97 9.03 -7.29
CA LEU A 576 -16.80 9.90 -7.17
C LEU A 576 -16.70 10.87 -8.36
N SER A 577 -17.00 10.41 -9.58
CA SER A 577 -16.99 11.27 -10.77
C SER A 577 -18.05 12.38 -10.70
N LEU A 578 -19.21 12.10 -10.12
CA LEU A 578 -20.26 13.10 -9.91
C LEU A 578 -19.85 14.07 -8.80
N ALA A 579 -19.32 13.58 -7.68
CA ALA A 579 -18.85 14.41 -6.57
C ALA A 579 -17.76 15.40 -7.03
N HIS A 580 -16.77 14.93 -7.78
CA HIS A 580 -15.70 15.76 -8.33
C HIS A 580 -16.24 16.88 -9.23
N GLN A 581 -17.15 16.54 -10.16
CA GLN A 581 -17.78 17.51 -11.05
C GLN A 581 -18.57 18.58 -10.25
N GLN A 582 -19.34 18.17 -9.24
CA GLN A 582 -20.13 19.08 -8.43
C GLN A 582 -19.28 19.98 -7.54
N LEU A 583 -18.22 19.45 -6.93
CA LEU A 583 -17.30 20.24 -6.12
C LEU A 583 -16.52 21.24 -6.97
N SER A 584 -16.10 20.87 -8.17
CA SER A 584 -15.49 21.79 -9.14
C SER A 584 -16.45 22.93 -9.52
N ALA A 585 -17.72 22.62 -9.81
CA ALA A 585 -18.75 23.61 -10.15
C ALA A 585 -19.10 24.56 -8.99
N VAL A 586 -19.20 24.04 -7.76
CA VAL A 586 -19.42 24.87 -6.56
C VAL A 586 -18.21 25.75 -6.28
N LEU A 587 -16.99 25.23 -6.43
CA LEU A 587 -15.76 26.01 -6.23
C LEU A 587 -15.69 27.17 -7.24
N TRP A 588 -15.97 26.91 -8.52
CA TRP A 588 -16.02 27.94 -9.56
C TRP A 588 -17.09 29.01 -9.26
N SER A 589 -18.31 28.59 -8.96
CA SER A 589 -19.44 29.51 -8.73
C SER A 589 -19.31 30.34 -7.46
N MET A 590 -18.66 29.83 -6.42
CA MET A 590 -18.47 30.57 -5.17
C MET A 590 -17.26 31.50 -5.17
N THR A 591 -16.19 31.16 -5.91
CA THR A 591 -14.94 31.94 -5.87
C THR A 591 -14.80 32.88 -7.06
N LEU A 592 -14.85 32.36 -8.28
CA LEU A 592 -14.46 33.10 -9.47
C LEU A 592 -15.64 33.83 -10.11
N ALA A 593 -16.82 33.20 -10.13
CA ALA A 593 -18.02 33.77 -10.74
C ALA A 593 -18.45 35.15 -10.18
N PRO A 594 -18.46 35.41 -8.85
CA PRO A 594 -18.87 36.71 -8.32
C PRO A 594 -17.92 37.83 -8.70
N THR A 595 -16.62 37.52 -8.81
CA THR A 595 -15.57 38.51 -9.07
C THR A 595 -15.50 38.96 -10.53
N LEU A 596 -16.00 38.13 -11.46
CA LEU A 596 -16.07 38.45 -12.88
C LEU A 596 -17.06 39.59 -13.21
N HIS A 597 -18.04 39.85 -12.35
CA HIS A 597 -19.03 40.91 -12.56
C HIS A 597 -18.52 42.31 -12.15
N MET A 598 -17.38 42.42 -11.47
CA MET A 598 -16.85 43.70 -10.99
C MET A 598 -15.97 44.37 -12.05
N THR A 599 -16.41 45.49 -12.62
CA THR A 599 -15.61 46.28 -13.59
C THR A 599 -14.71 47.32 -12.89
N GLY A 600 -13.44 47.44 -13.30
CA GLY A 600 -12.51 48.50 -12.87
C GLY A 600 -11.15 48.00 -12.39
N LEU A 601 -10.25 48.91 -12.01
CA LEU A 601 -8.89 48.58 -11.53
C LEU A 601 -8.90 47.82 -10.19
N MET A 602 -9.87 48.15 -9.33
CA MET A 602 -10.15 47.37 -8.11
C MET A 602 -10.70 45.98 -8.43
N GLY A 603 -11.47 45.83 -9.53
CA GLY A 603 -11.93 44.54 -10.03
C GLY A 603 -10.79 43.66 -10.54
N ALA A 604 -9.80 44.22 -11.23
CA ALA A 604 -8.62 43.47 -11.67
C ALA A 604 -7.80 42.90 -10.49
N ILE A 605 -7.62 43.68 -9.42
CA ILE A 605 -6.95 43.22 -8.19
C ILE A 605 -7.77 42.11 -7.51
N ALA A 606 -9.09 42.31 -7.40
CA ALA A 606 -10.00 41.31 -6.82
C ALA A 606 -10.00 39.99 -7.62
N ILE A 607 -9.95 40.04 -8.95
CA ILE A 607 -9.83 38.87 -9.83
C ILE A 607 -8.51 38.15 -9.59
N PHE A 608 -7.38 38.86 -9.47
CA PHE A 608 -6.09 38.22 -9.22
C PHE A 608 -6.06 37.48 -7.87
N ILE A 609 -6.57 38.10 -6.81
CA ILE A 609 -6.65 37.49 -5.48
C ILE A 609 -7.59 36.26 -5.52
N SER A 610 -8.76 36.42 -6.15
CA SER A 610 -9.76 35.34 -6.22
C SER A 610 -9.30 34.18 -7.10
N PHE A 611 -8.58 34.46 -8.18
CA PHE A 611 -7.94 33.43 -9.00
C PHE A 611 -6.85 32.69 -8.23
N THR A 612 -6.02 33.39 -7.47
CA THR A 612 -4.99 32.77 -6.62
C THR A 612 -5.63 31.86 -5.58
N MET A 613 -6.71 32.31 -4.93
CA MET A 613 -7.49 31.51 -3.98
C MET A 613 -8.12 30.29 -4.66
N PHE A 614 -8.77 30.47 -5.82
CA PHE A 614 -9.36 29.38 -6.61
C PHE A 614 -8.29 28.35 -6.96
N PHE A 615 -7.16 28.77 -7.51
CA PHE A 615 -6.07 27.87 -7.92
C PHE A 615 -5.50 27.07 -6.73
N CYS A 616 -5.21 27.74 -5.60
CA CYS A 616 -4.71 27.06 -4.41
C CYS A 616 -5.71 26.05 -3.85
N LEU A 617 -7.00 26.40 -3.78
CA LEU A 617 -8.05 25.49 -3.31
C LEU A 617 -8.24 24.31 -4.27
N SER A 618 -8.22 24.54 -5.58
CA SER A 618 -8.30 23.48 -6.58
C SER A 618 -7.13 22.50 -6.47
N VAL A 619 -5.90 22.99 -6.26
CA VAL A 619 -4.73 22.11 -6.10
C VAL A 619 -4.82 21.28 -4.82
N ILE A 620 -5.13 21.90 -3.68
CA ILE A 620 -5.12 21.20 -2.39
C ILE A 620 -6.30 20.24 -2.26
N ILE A 621 -7.51 20.72 -2.56
CA ILE A 621 -8.74 19.95 -2.33
C ILE A 621 -9.01 19.01 -3.50
N LEU A 622 -9.11 19.55 -4.72
CA LEU A 622 -9.52 18.74 -5.87
C LEU A 622 -8.39 17.84 -6.37
N ILE A 623 -7.18 18.35 -6.54
CA ILE A 623 -6.09 17.53 -7.10
C ILE A 623 -5.49 16.59 -6.05
N ILE A 624 -5.07 17.11 -4.89
CA ILE A 624 -4.37 16.28 -3.89
C ILE A 624 -5.36 15.41 -3.10
N MET A 625 -6.33 16.01 -2.41
CA MET A 625 -7.22 15.24 -1.51
C MET A 625 -8.16 14.32 -2.28
N GLU A 626 -8.90 14.82 -3.28
CA GLU A 626 -9.76 13.95 -4.09
C GLU A 626 -8.99 13.02 -5.02
N GLY A 627 -7.86 13.47 -5.58
CA GLY A 627 -6.99 12.61 -6.39
C GLY A 627 -6.47 11.41 -5.59
N VAL A 628 -6.00 11.59 -4.36
CA VAL A 628 -5.59 10.48 -3.49
C VAL A 628 -6.78 9.57 -3.16
N SER A 629 -7.97 10.14 -2.90
CA SER A 629 -9.19 9.35 -2.68
C SER A 629 -9.56 8.50 -3.90
N ALA A 630 -9.59 9.08 -5.10
CA ALA A 630 -9.88 8.38 -6.35
C ALA A 630 -8.83 7.30 -6.65
N MET A 631 -7.55 7.57 -6.36
CA MET A 631 -6.46 6.60 -6.50
C MET A 631 -6.68 5.37 -5.60
N LEU A 632 -6.98 5.57 -4.31
CA LEU A 632 -7.23 4.47 -3.38
C LEU A 632 -8.47 3.65 -3.75
N HIS A 633 -9.51 4.31 -4.27
CA HIS A 633 -10.71 3.63 -4.73
C HIS A 633 -10.50 2.83 -6.02
N SER A 634 -9.67 3.33 -6.96
CA SER A 634 -9.23 2.56 -8.12
C SER A 634 -8.37 1.36 -7.69
N LEU A 635 -7.49 1.55 -6.71
CA LEU A 635 -6.62 0.50 -6.17
C LEU A 635 -7.45 -0.61 -5.54
N ARG A 636 -8.49 -0.24 -4.78
CA ARG A 636 -9.44 -1.19 -4.19
C ARG A 636 -10.10 -2.05 -5.28
N LEU A 637 -10.60 -1.43 -6.35
CA LEU A 637 -11.22 -2.13 -7.49
C LEU A 637 -10.25 -3.12 -8.17
N ALA A 638 -8.96 -2.80 -8.22
CA ALA A 638 -7.96 -3.73 -8.72
C ALA A 638 -7.73 -4.90 -7.73
N TRP A 639 -7.52 -4.60 -6.45
CA TRP A 639 -7.16 -5.60 -5.45
C TRP A 639 -8.28 -6.59 -5.13
N VAL A 640 -9.50 -6.11 -4.89
CA VAL A 640 -10.60 -6.97 -4.46
C VAL A 640 -11.43 -7.44 -5.63
N GLU A 641 -11.86 -6.54 -6.51
CA GLU A 641 -12.80 -6.92 -7.57
C GLU A 641 -12.13 -7.63 -8.75
N SER A 642 -10.86 -7.35 -9.03
CA SER A 642 -10.10 -7.99 -10.12
C SER A 642 -9.25 -9.16 -9.65
N PHE A 643 -8.38 -8.98 -8.65
CA PHE A 643 -7.43 -10.05 -8.31
C PHE A 643 -8.07 -11.28 -7.67
N SER A 644 -9.16 -11.12 -6.90
CA SER A 644 -9.91 -12.26 -6.32
C SER A 644 -10.44 -13.25 -7.35
N LYS A 645 -10.44 -12.91 -8.64
CA LYS A 645 -10.97 -13.76 -9.71
C LYS A 645 -9.94 -14.72 -10.29
N PHE A 646 -8.65 -14.45 -10.16
CA PHE A 646 -7.62 -15.26 -10.83
C PHE A 646 -6.32 -15.48 -10.04
N ALA A 647 -6.07 -14.67 -9.00
CA ALA A 647 -4.80 -14.67 -8.29
C ALA A 647 -4.92 -15.34 -6.91
N GLU A 648 -4.11 -16.37 -6.65
CA GLU A 648 -4.08 -17.11 -5.37
C GLU A 648 -3.12 -16.49 -4.34
N PHE A 649 -2.16 -15.66 -4.76
CA PHE A 649 -1.19 -14.91 -3.92
C PHE A 649 -0.46 -15.68 -2.81
N ALA A 650 -0.22 -16.97 -2.98
CA ALA A 650 0.52 -17.80 -2.01
C ALA A 650 2.04 -17.83 -2.25
N GLY A 651 2.59 -16.97 -3.12
CA GLY A 651 3.99 -17.00 -3.52
C GLY A 651 4.94 -16.31 -2.55
N TRP A 652 6.24 -16.64 -2.64
CA TRP A 652 7.29 -15.99 -1.84
C TRP A 652 8.15 -15.09 -2.75
N PRO A 653 8.48 -13.86 -2.35
CA PRO A 653 9.23 -12.94 -3.19
C PRO A 653 10.69 -13.40 -3.33
N PHE A 654 11.25 -13.29 -4.53
CA PHE A 654 12.66 -13.55 -4.76
C PHE A 654 13.53 -12.37 -4.29
N THR A 655 14.18 -12.52 -3.14
CA THR A 655 15.18 -11.59 -2.60
C THR A 655 16.59 -12.20 -2.71
N PRO A 656 17.36 -11.88 -3.77
CA PRO A 656 18.71 -12.42 -3.92
C PRO A 656 19.66 -11.80 -2.90
N PHE A 657 20.69 -12.54 -2.50
CA PHE A 657 21.79 -11.98 -1.72
C PHE A 657 22.55 -10.94 -2.56
N SER A 658 22.44 -9.66 -2.18
CA SER A 658 23.10 -8.55 -2.88
C SER A 658 23.59 -7.49 -1.89
N PHE A 659 24.88 -7.13 -1.98
CA PHE A 659 25.45 -6.06 -1.16
C PHE A 659 24.80 -4.69 -1.42
N ALA A 660 24.30 -4.45 -2.64
CA ALA A 660 23.67 -3.16 -2.97
C ALA A 660 22.36 -2.97 -2.19
N GLN A 661 21.53 -4.02 -2.10
CA GLN A 661 20.27 -3.99 -1.36
C GLN A 661 20.51 -3.81 0.13
N ILE A 662 21.49 -4.53 0.69
CA ILE A 662 21.84 -4.44 2.12
C ILE A 662 22.29 -3.03 2.51
N ILE A 663 23.10 -2.38 1.66
CA ILE A 663 23.55 -1.00 1.89
C ILE A 663 22.39 0.00 1.76
N GLU A 664 21.44 -0.27 0.87
CA GLU A 664 20.26 0.58 0.67
C GLU A 664 19.21 0.41 1.79
N GLU A 665 19.07 -0.77 2.39
CA GLU A 665 18.12 -1.02 3.48
C GLU A 665 18.59 -0.47 4.84
N SER A 666 19.90 -0.38 5.06
CA SER A 666 20.45 0.15 6.30
C SER A 666 20.29 1.68 6.38
N GLU A 667 19.28 2.15 7.12
CA GLU A 667 19.04 3.57 7.41
C GLU A 667 20.26 4.24 8.05
N GLU A 668 20.92 3.57 8.99
CA GLU A 668 22.15 4.06 9.64
C GLU A 668 23.25 4.37 8.60
N LEU A 669 23.45 3.49 7.62
CA LEU A 669 24.47 3.69 6.58
C LEU A 669 24.06 4.77 5.57
N LYS A 670 22.76 4.98 5.32
CA LYS A 670 22.27 6.09 4.49
C LYS A 670 22.60 7.44 5.12
N GLU A 671 22.38 7.58 6.43
CA GLU A 671 22.75 8.81 7.16
C GLU A 671 24.26 9.10 7.09
N PHE A 672 25.11 8.06 7.11
CA PHE A 672 26.55 8.22 6.98
C PHE A 672 27.04 8.44 5.54
N LEU A 673 26.29 7.98 4.52
CA LEU A 673 26.68 8.08 3.11
C LEU A 673 26.23 9.38 2.42
N GLY A 674 25.28 10.11 3.01
CA GLY A 674 24.81 11.42 2.52
C GLY A 674 23.75 11.35 1.43
#